data_AF-A0A3A6NKK6-F1
#
_entry.id   AF-A0A3A6NKK6-F1
#
_cell.length_a   1.000
_cell.length_b   1.000
_cell.length_c   1.000
_cell.angle_alpha   90.00
_cell.angle_beta   90.00
_cell.angle_gamma   90.00
#
_symmetry.space_group_name_H-M   'P 1'
#
loop_
_entity.id
_entity.type
_entity.pdbx_description
1 polymer ?
#
loop_
_entity_poly.entity_id
_entity_poly.type
_entity_poly.pdbx_seq_one_letter_code
_entity_poly.pdbx_strand_id
1 'polypeptide(L)'
;MISYKISDQFSLCAVILFFLLLISVSPAFAQSAEPGQPAELSAQPQPLQNLTPEGIQQLIQTMQENGGSPAKGEEAAAEEAALPEKEAEEQREANAPQQGTGEAEISTLEGLYRNNYETPAAGNLRQFGYEIFATSTYSPSRLAVPDADYILGPGDKLRIRVWGSGLDAEYIGVIERNGSINVPKIGIVPITGVRFGDAEAVIRQEAEKYVQGINISVSLAELRSVEIYVVGEVRTPGLRLAPPFTTVLGGLISSGGIKKSGSLRTIQLYREGRLHATIDLYDLLLKGSRQADVLLTDRDVLFVPRIGPTAAVIGAVAQPAIYELSGEHSVSDLLELAGNQLPQTSGGRIYLRRFQDNRSFQVLDIEASAKEVQLGDIAIQNGDLLELQFLGAVWPQNIALEGQVWKPDVFAFKPGIMLSQILTGPELLKPGAVTEYAMLYRYDSRTTQYTVQSLPLDKLFAGEFDLALQPHDKIKILARDDFNMQEPIRIEGAVRKGGEFPYYQDMKLTDVLGLAGGFRFGADSSRIDVSRQQIVDNNMTTEHIVVDIAEAKDFPLQPYDYIFVRQIKDAASFMQVEISGEVKYPGTYRIKANERLADLIERAGGYTDHAYLYGAQYFSSDAQKVQQHSLNKLVDDLEIRAETVLAEHVQTASDSAEIKAVEANRGALRNLITRLRGIEASGRVSIQLADLQTLRESPFNLVLENGDRLHIPKQMEFVSAVGAVYNPNSFLYQSDFAVKDYLGRAGGPAKNADENYTYVLKANGEVASNAQQGMFFNDFEDLRLMPGDTIVVPEKLDRIPVLMLSRDIADILFKIATTAGVALAL
;
A
#
# COMPACT_ATOMS: atom_id res chain seq x y z
N MET A 1 -71.08 12.92 -39.20
CA MET A 1 -70.84 11.47 -39.33
C MET A 1 -69.34 11.28 -39.12
N ILE A 2 -68.83 10.89 -37.94
CA ILE A 2 -69.20 9.76 -37.06
C ILE A 2 -69.04 8.44 -37.83
N SER A 3 -68.37 7.37 -37.38
CA SER A 3 -67.43 7.03 -36.29
C SER A 3 -67.44 5.47 -36.26
N TYR A 4 -66.49 4.81 -35.59
CA TYR A 4 -66.49 3.36 -35.27
C TYR A 4 -66.38 2.40 -36.49
N LYS A 5 -65.71 1.25 -36.44
CA LYS A 5 -65.00 0.46 -35.40
C LYS A 5 -63.75 -0.14 -36.07
N ILE A 6 -62.58 -0.37 -35.45
CA ILE A 6 -62.26 -0.84 -34.08
C ILE A 6 -62.81 -2.24 -33.78
N SER A 7 -62.06 -3.27 -34.17
CA SER A 7 -62.08 -4.58 -33.49
C SER A 7 -60.73 -5.32 -33.55
N ASP A 8 -60.08 -5.40 -34.72
CA ASP A 8 -59.06 -6.45 -34.92
C ASP A 8 -57.59 -6.05 -34.67
N GLN A 9 -57.27 -4.75 -34.59
CA GLN A 9 -55.92 -4.29 -34.22
C GLN A 9 -55.71 -4.14 -32.69
N PHE A 10 -56.77 -4.31 -31.88
CA PHE A 10 -56.68 -4.18 -30.43
C PHE A 10 -56.37 -5.49 -29.69
N SER A 11 -56.45 -6.65 -30.35
CA SER A 11 -56.14 -7.93 -29.70
C SER A 11 -54.66 -8.31 -29.70
N LEU A 12 -53.85 -7.75 -30.61
CA LEU A 12 -52.41 -8.08 -30.69
C LEU A 12 -51.54 -7.14 -29.82
N CYS A 13 -51.91 -5.86 -29.71
CA CYS A 13 -51.25 -4.93 -28.77
C CYS A 13 -51.54 -5.25 -27.30
N ALA A 14 -52.67 -5.88 -26.98
CA ALA A 14 -53.00 -6.28 -25.60
C ALA A 14 -52.10 -7.40 -25.04
N VAL A 15 -51.45 -8.19 -25.90
CA VAL A 15 -50.52 -9.26 -25.47
C VAL A 15 -49.09 -8.74 -25.30
N ILE A 16 -48.70 -7.68 -26.03
CA ILE A 16 -47.34 -7.12 -26.01
C ILE A 16 -47.22 -5.96 -25.00
N LEU A 17 -48.27 -5.16 -24.75
CA LEU A 17 -48.25 -4.16 -23.68
C LEU A 17 -48.36 -4.75 -22.26
N PHE A 18 -48.78 -6.01 -22.11
CA PHE A 18 -48.81 -6.68 -20.80
C PHE A 18 -47.43 -7.17 -20.34
N PHE A 19 -46.43 -7.20 -21.24
CA PHE A 19 -45.05 -7.61 -20.94
C PHE A 19 -44.07 -6.45 -20.73
N LEU A 20 -44.53 -5.19 -20.86
CA LEU A 20 -43.69 -3.99 -20.86
C LEU A 20 -44.10 -2.92 -19.82
N LEU A 21 -44.98 -3.24 -18.87
CA LEU A 21 -45.50 -2.25 -17.91
C LEU A 21 -45.66 -2.78 -16.45
N LEU A 22 -44.87 -3.78 -16.05
CA LEU A 22 -44.75 -4.23 -14.65
C LEU A 22 -43.32 -4.68 -14.29
N ILE A 23 -42.35 -3.76 -14.36
CA ILE A 23 -41.07 -3.89 -13.61
C ILE A 23 -40.76 -2.55 -12.94
N SER A 24 -41.41 -2.30 -11.81
CA SER A 24 -40.94 -1.33 -10.81
C SER A 24 -41.26 -1.83 -9.39
N VAL A 25 -40.18 -2.14 -8.66
CA VAL A 25 -40.04 -2.19 -7.18
C VAL A 25 -40.62 -3.41 -6.43
N SER A 26 -39.73 -4.03 -5.64
CA SER A 26 -39.94 -5.07 -4.58
C SER A 26 -40.15 -6.52 -5.05
N PRO A 27 -39.58 -7.49 -4.29
CA PRO A 27 -40.40 -8.10 -3.24
C PRO A 27 -39.70 -8.40 -1.90
N ALA A 28 -40.50 -8.36 -0.84
CA ALA A 28 -40.50 -9.32 0.26
C ALA A 28 -41.93 -9.92 0.31
N PHE A 29 -42.27 -11.08 0.87
CA PHE A 29 -41.62 -11.98 1.86
C PHE A 29 -42.22 -13.40 1.71
N ALA A 30 -41.51 -14.45 2.16
CA ALA A 30 -42.03 -15.80 2.57
C ALA A 30 -42.68 -16.71 1.47
N GLN A 31 -42.73 -18.05 1.55
CA GLN A 31 -42.30 -19.10 2.52
C GLN A 31 -42.33 -20.47 1.75
N SER A 32 -41.65 -21.58 2.09
CA SER A 32 -40.42 -21.86 2.86
C SER A 32 -40.13 -23.38 2.89
N ALA A 33 -38.89 -23.81 2.64
CA ALA A 33 -38.34 -25.13 3.05
C ALA A 33 -36.80 -25.08 3.02
N GLU A 34 -36.15 -25.78 3.95
CA GLU A 34 -34.72 -25.62 4.31
C GLU A 34 -33.75 -26.42 3.40
N PRO A 35 -32.43 -26.14 3.42
CA PRO A 35 -31.59 -26.77 4.45
C PRO A 35 -30.49 -25.88 5.09
N GLY A 36 -30.29 -26.06 6.39
CA GLY A 36 -29.00 -26.16 7.08
C GLY A 36 -27.93 -25.06 6.90
N GLN A 37 -27.78 -24.20 7.91
CA GLN A 37 -26.52 -23.49 8.16
C GLN A 37 -25.42 -24.47 8.61
N PRO A 38 -24.15 -24.29 8.21
CA PRO A 38 -23.02 -24.82 8.98
C PRO A 38 -22.95 -24.06 10.31
N ALA A 39 -22.87 -24.79 11.43
CA ALA A 39 -22.73 -24.18 12.74
C ALA A 39 -21.33 -23.58 12.93
N GLU A 40 -21.25 -22.30 13.32
CA GLU A 40 -20.05 -21.76 13.95
C GLU A 40 -19.88 -22.41 15.32
N LEU A 41 -19.06 -23.46 15.40
CA LEU A 41 -18.66 -24.03 16.68
C LEU A 41 -17.57 -23.14 17.30
N SER A 42 -17.96 -22.40 18.34
CA SER A 42 -17.04 -21.64 19.17
C SER A 42 -16.15 -22.56 20.02
N ALA A 43 -14.99 -22.92 19.49
CA ALA A 43 -13.94 -23.60 20.24
C ALA A 43 -12.76 -22.64 20.47
N GLN A 44 -12.53 -22.23 21.72
CA GLN A 44 -11.23 -21.69 22.13
C GLN A 44 -10.17 -22.81 22.03
N PRO A 45 -8.93 -22.51 21.60
CA PRO A 45 -7.89 -23.53 21.51
C PRO A 45 -7.47 -24.00 22.90
N GLN A 46 -7.92 -25.20 23.29
CA GLN A 46 -7.25 -26.02 24.29
C GLN A 46 -5.93 -26.55 23.69
N PRO A 47 -4.86 -26.70 24.47
CA PRO A 47 -3.56 -27.15 23.96
C PRO A 47 -3.62 -28.59 23.42
N LEU A 48 -3.01 -28.84 22.26
CA LEU A 48 -2.91 -30.19 21.67
C LEU A 48 -1.91 -31.08 22.43
N GLN A 49 -2.33 -31.60 23.58
CA GLN A 49 -1.72 -32.77 24.23
C GLN A 49 -2.83 -33.67 24.78
N ASN A 50 -2.81 -34.95 24.38
CA ASN A 50 -3.74 -36.04 24.76
C ASN A 50 -5.06 -36.19 23.96
N LEU A 51 -4.96 -36.50 22.66
CA LEU A 51 -5.96 -37.32 21.97
C LEU A 51 -5.46 -38.78 21.90
N THR A 52 -6.34 -39.74 22.21
CA THR A 52 -6.05 -41.18 22.07
C THR A 52 -6.18 -41.63 20.60
N PRO A 53 -5.55 -42.74 20.19
CA PRO A 53 -5.63 -43.25 18.82
C PRO A 53 -7.07 -43.48 18.32
N GLU A 54 -7.98 -43.84 19.22
CA GLU A 54 -9.41 -44.07 18.92
C GLU A 54 -10.15 -42.75 18.61
N GLY A 55 -9.82 -41.66 19.32
CA GLY A 55 -10.36 -40.32 19.03
C GLY A 55 -9.89 -39.77 17.68
N ILE A 56 -8.68 -40.12 17.26
CA ILE A 56 -8.14 -39.76 15.94
C ILE A 56 -8.91 -40.51 14.83
N GLN A 57 -9.26 -41.79 15.04
CA GLN A 57 -10.07 -42.55 14.07
C GLN A 57 -11.50 -42.00 13.94
N GLN A 58 -12.16 -41.63 15.02
CA GLN A 58 -13.48 -40.99 14.96
C GLN A 58 -13.44 -39.64 14.23
N LEU A 59 -12.37 -38.86 14.39
CA LEU A 59 -12.20 -37.59 13.67
C LEU A 59 -12.01 -37.82 12.16
N ILE A 60 -11.19 -38.79 11.77
CA ILE A 60 -10.98 -39.17 10.36
C ILE A 60 -12.28 -39.65 9.72
N GLN A 61 -13.06 -40.49 10.42
CA GLN A 61 -14.34 -41.00 9.91
C GLN A 61 -15.35 -39.86 9.70
N THR A 62 -15.43 -38.91 10.64
CA THR A 62 -16.31 -37.73 10.54
C THR A 62 -15.91 -36.79 9.38
N MET A 63 -14.62 -36.73 9.02
CA MET A 63 -14.14 -35.96 7.87
C MET A 63 -14.40 -36.67 6.53
N GLN A 64 -14.34 -38.01 6.49
CA GLN A 64 -14.64 -38.81 5.30
C GLN A 64 -16.13 -38.78 4.90
N GLU A 65 -17.04 -38.75 5.89
CA GLU A 65 -18.49 -38.68 5.63
C GLU A 65 -18.94 -37.31 5.06
N ASN A 66 -18.11 -36.26 5.16
CA ASN A 66 -18.41 -34.90 4.70
C ASN A 66 -17.67 -34.47 3.42
N GLY A 67 -17.06 -35.42 2.68
CA GLY A 67 -16.60 -35.18 1.30
C GLY A 67 -15.30 -34.40 1.11
N GLY A 68 -14.49 -34.20 2.17
CA GLY A 68 -13.15 -33.61 2.06
C GLY A 68 -12.10 -34.65 1.69
N SER A 69 -11.30 -34.38 0.64
CA SER A 69 -10.16 -35.24 0.27
C SER A 69 -8.85 -34.71 0.90
N PRO A 70 -8.03 -35.55 1.56
CA PRO A 70 -6.84 -35.10 2.26
C PRO A 70 -5.64 -34.90 1.32
N ALA A 71 -4.98 -33.74 1.44
CA ALA A 71 -3.62 -33.56 0.92
C ALA A 71 -2.62 -34.35 1.78
N LYS A 72 -1.59 -34.94 1.16
CA LYS A 72 -0.55 -35.71 1.87
C LYS A 72 0.42 -34.78 2.62
N GLY A 73 0.84 -35.20 3.82
CA GLY A 73 1.88 -34.58 4.63
C GLY A 73 3.25 -34.52 3.93
N GLU A 74 4.07 -33.52 4.21
CA GLU A 74 4.96 -33.42 5.39
C GLU A 74 6.17 -34.35 5.31
N GLU A 75 7.27 -33.82 4.75
CA GLU A 75 8.62 -34.05 5.30
C GLU A 75 9.55 -32.90 4.85
N ALA A 76 9.58 -31.83 5.65
CA ALA A 76 10.53 -30.71 5.51
C ALA A 76 10.99 -30.28 6.91
N ALA A 77 12.03 -30.94 7.43
CA ALA A 77 12.61 -30.69 8.74
C ALA A 77 14.14 -30.83 8.76
N ALA A 78 14.79 -30.40 7.67
CA ALA A 78 16.22 -30.09 7.58
C ALA A 78 16.45 -29.19 6.35
N GLU A 79 17.49 -28.34 6.41
CA GLU A 79 17.94 -27.46 5.31
C GLU A 79 16.95 -26.39 4.82
N GLU A 80 16.68 -25.38 5.64
CA GLU A 80 16.41 -24.03 5.12
C GLU A 80 17.19 -22.97 5.91
N ALA A 81 18.49 -22.90 5.63
CA ALA A 81 19.36 -21.81 6.01
C ALA A 81 20.15 -21.35 4.76
N ALA A 82 20.15 -20.04 4.52
CA ALA A 82 20.82 -19.32 3.42
C ALA A 82 20.17 -19.34 2.02
N LEU A 83 19.17 -18.47 1.85
CA LEU A 83 18.92 -17.71 0.60
C LEU A 83 18.93 -16.19 0.93
N PRO A 84 19.16 -15.29 -0.06
CA PRO A 84 19.96 -14.10 0.18
C PRO A 84 19.19 -12.86 0.67
N GLU A 85 19.84 -12.07 1.53
CA GLU A 85 19.25 -10.93 2.27
C GLU A 85 18.66 -9.79 1.42
N LYS A 86 18.95 -9.73 0.10
CA LYS A 86 18.50 -8.63 -0.78
C LYS A 86 17.03 -8.69 -1.18
N GLU A 87 16.51 -9.86 -1.52
CA GLU A 87 15.09 -10.00 -1.88
C GLU A 87 14.19 -9.81 -0.65
N ALA A 88 14.73 -10.11 0.55
CA ALA A 88 14.07 -9.84 1.82
C ALA A 88 14.06 -8.35 2.21
N GLU A 89 14.99 -7.52 1.75
CA GLU A 89 14.93 -6.06 1.93
C GLU A 89 13.94 -5.42 0.95
N GLU A 90 14.03 -5.72 -0.36
CA GLU A 90 13.09 -5.17 -1.36
C GLU A 90 11.63 -5.61 -1.11
N GLN A 91 11.40 -6.85 -0.66
CA GLN A 91 10.05 -7.28 -0.26
C GLN A 91 9.63 -6.78 1.13
N ARG A 92 10.55 -6.37 2.02
CA ARG A 92 10.20 -5.64 3.25
C ARG A 92 9.91 -4.17 3.00
N GLU A 93 10.47 -3.55 1.97
CA GLU A 93 10.05 -2.21 1.53
C GLU A 93 8.75 -2.24 0.72
N ALA A 94 8.52 -3.27 -0.10
CA ALA A 94 7.29 -3.43 -0.89
C ALA A 94 6.07 -3.96 -0.08
N ASN A 95 6.28 -4.85 0.89
CA ASN A 95 5.26 -5.37 1.80
C ASN A 95 5.42 -4.88 3.26
N ALA A 96 6.19 -3.81 3.48
CA ALA A 96 5.87 -2.96 4.63
C ALA A 96 4.38 -2.61 4.52
N PRO A 97 3.60 -2.65 5.62
CA PRO A 97 2.34 -1.93 5.60
C PRO A 97 2.71 -0.50 5.19
N GLN A 98 2.10 0.00 4.11
CA GLN A 98 2.20 1.42 3.83
C GLN A 98 1.70 2.13 5.08
N GLN A 99 2.65 2.62 5.88
CA GLN A 99 2.51 3.89 6.56
C GLN A 99 2.45 4.94 5.45
N GLY A 100 1.33 4.91 4.71
CA GLY A 100 0.59 6.13 4.58
C GLY A 100 0.51 6.68 6.00
N THR A 101 1.29 7.72 6.23
CA THR A 101 0.86 8.81 7.10
C THR A 101 -0.57 9.08 6.69
N GLY A 102 -1.51 8.47 7.43
CA GLY A 102 -2.92 8.75 7.33
C GLY A 102 -3.09 10.17 7.84
N GLU A 103 -2.67 11.14 7.03
CA GLU A 103 -3.05 12.53 7.15
C GLU A 103 -4.57 12.53 7.02
N ALA A 104 -5.23 12.38 8.17
CA ALA A 104 -6.67 12.35 8.27
C ALA A 104 -7.21 13.53 7.48
N GLU A 105 -8.06 13.24 6.49
CA GLU A 105 -8.45 14.21 5.46
C GLU A 105 -8.75 15.58 6.09
N ILE A 106 -8.14 16.61 5.53
CA ILE A 106 -8.31 17.99 5.99
C ILE A 106 -9.78 18.33 5.76
N SER A 107 -10.51 18.65 6.82
CA SER A 107 -11.93 19.02 6.67
C SER A 107 -12.05 20.36 5.94
N THR A 108 -13.23 20.64 5.39
CA THR A 108 -13.53 21.98 4.84
C THR A 108 -13.25 23.09 5.85
N LEU A 109 -13.51 22.85 7.15
CA LEU A 109 -13.27 23.82 8.21
C LEU A 109 -11.77 24.00 8.49
N GLU A 110 -11.01 22.91 8.61
CA GLU A 110 -9.55 22.95 8.75
C GLU A 110 -8.90 23.67 7.55
N GLY A 111 -9.38 23.39 6.34
CA GLY A 111 -8.95 24.04 5.10
C GLY A 111 -9.26 25.54 5.07
N LEU A 112 -10.44 25.97 5.56
CA LEU A 112 -10.79 27.39 5.65
C LEU A 112 -9.83 28.15 6.57
N TYR A 113 -9.53 27.63 7.77
CA TYR A 113 -8.56 28.30 8.66
C TYR A 113 -7.13 28.30 8.09
N ARG A 114 -6.70 27.20 7.45
CA ARG A 114 -5.38 27.10 6.81
C ARG A 114 -5.20 28.10 5.67
N ASN A 115 -6.21 28.22 4.79
CA ASN A 115 -6.11 29.00 3.57
C ASN A 115 -6.39 30.50 3.78
N ASN A 116 -7.29 30.85 4.70
CA ASN A 116 -7.77 32.22 4.81
C ASN A 116 -6.80 33.17 5.54
N TYR A 117 -5.93 32.64 6.42
CA TYR A 117 -5.16 33.49 7.35
C TYR A 117 -3.68 33.72 6.97
N GLU A 118 -3.17 33.03 5.95
CA GLU A 118 -1.80 33.15 5.40
C GLU A 118 -0.64 33.10 6.42
N THR A 119 -0.83 32.48 7.59
CA THR A 119 0.25 32.27 8.57
C THR A 119 0.88 30.88 8.41
N PRO A 120 2.23 30.76 8.36
CA PRO A 120 2.89 29.46 8.31
C PRO A 120 2.50 28.54 9.48
N ALA A 121 2.20 29.12 10.64
CA ALA A 121 1.75 28.40 11.83
C ALA A 121 0.33 27.81 11.71
N ALA A 122 -0.55 28.33 10.84
CA ALA A 122 -1.86 27.74 10.58
C ALA A 122 -1.80 26.47 9.74
N GLY A 123 -0.71 26.22 9.00
CA GLY A 123 -0.58 25.11 8.05
C GLY A 123 -0.84 23.72 8.62
N ASN A 124 -0.57 23.51 9.92
CA ASN A 124 -0.78 22.22 10.61
C ASN A 124 -2.05 22.16 11.47
N LEU A 125 -2.87 23.21 11.46
CA LEU A 125 -4.03 23.34 12.35
C LEU A 125 -5.08 22.24 12.12
N ARG A 126 -5.64 21.68 13.20
CA ARG A 126 -6.64 20.60 13.22
C ARG A 126 -7.79 20.95 14.16
N GLN A 127 -8.96 20.32 13.96
CA GLN A 127 -10.07 20.41 14.92
C GLN A 127 -9.77 19.58 16.18
N PHE A 128 -9.89 20.19 17.36
CA PHE A 128 -9.61 19.57 18.65
C PHE A 128 -10.54 18.38 18.93
N GLY A 129 -9.97 17.28 19.44
CA GLY A 129 -10.71 16.21 20.11
C GLY A 129 -11.27 15.11 19.20
N TYR A 130 -11.23 15.26 17.88
CA TYR A 130 -11.72 14.23 16.95
C TYR A 130 -10.81 13.00 16.87
N GLU A 131 -9.54 13.14 17.26
CA GLU A 131 -8.56 12.05 17.33
C GLU A 131 -8.97 10.92 18.31
N ILE A 132 -9.86 11.17 19.28
CA ILE A 132 -10.41 10.13 20.17
C ILE A 132 -11.10 8.99 19.40
N PHE A 133 -11.57 9.27 18.17
CA PHE A 133 -12.20 8.28 17.28
C PHE A 133 -11.27 7.73 16.19
N ALA A 134 -9.99 8.13 16.15
CA ALA A 134 -9.06 7.74 15.09
C ALA A 134 -8.40 6.37 15.35
N THR A 135 -8.13 6.04 16.61
CA THR A 135 -7.42 4.81 17.03
C THR A 135 -8.27 3.85 17.87
N SER A 136 -9.52 4.21 18.17
CA SER A 136 -10.40 3.42 19.03
C SER A 136 -11.02 2.23 18.29
N THR A 137 -10.29 1.11 18.20
CA THR A 137 -10.86 -0.19 17.88
C THR A 137 -11.79 -0.61 19.03
N TYR A 138 -13.09 -0.34 18.88
CA TYR A 138 -14.09 -0.74 19.86
C TYR A 138 -14.27 -2.27 19.84
N SER A 139 -13.49 -2.96 20.65
CA SER A 139 -13.92 -4.22 21.24
C SER A 139 -14.84 -3.88 22.40
N PRO A 140 -16.18 -4.05 22.27
CA PRO A 140 -17.01 -4.13 23.47
C PRO A 140 -16.44 -5.29 24.29
N SER A 141 -16.07 -5.03 25.53
CA SER A 141 -15.54 -6.07 26.40
C SER A 141 -16.62 -7.13 26.60
N ARG A 142 -16.50 -8.26 25.87
CA ARG A 142 -17.21 -9.53 26.14
C ARG A 142 -16.90 -10.10 27.54
N LEU A 143 -16.08 -9.37 28.32
CA LEU A 143 -15.57 -9.62 29.65
C LEU A 143 -16.16 -8.67 30.70
N ALA A 144 -17.18 -7.87 30.36
CA ALA A 144 -18.03 -7.23 31.37
C ALA A 144 -18.83 -8.33 32.10
N VAL A 145 -18.17 -8.99 33.05
CA VAL A 145 -18.84 -9.87 34.03
C VAL A 145 -19.87 -9.00 34.73
N PRO A 146 -21.17 -9.34 34.69
CA PRO A 146 -22.16 -8.57 35.42
C PRO A 146 -21.86 -8.72 36.90
N ASP A 147 -21.72 -7.61 37.60
CA ASP A 147 -21.69 -7.61 39.06
C ASP A 147 -22.99 -8.24 39.60
N ALA A 148 -22.96 -8.70 40.86
CA ALA A 148 -24.09 -9.35 41.51
C ALA A 148 -25.39 -8.53 41.45
N ASP A 149 -25.28 -7.20 41.30
CA ASP A 149 -26.37 -6.24 41.19
C ASP A 149 -27.04 -6.15 39.80
N TYR A 150 -26.53 -6.85 38.77
CA TYR A 150 -27.17 -6.87 37.45
C TYR A 150 -28.60 -7.40 37.52
N ILE A 151 -29.57 -6.63 37.05
CA ILE A 151 -30.98 -7.03 37.04
C ILE A 151 -31.26 -7.85 35.78
N LEU A 152 -31.55 -9.13 35.98
CA LEU A 152 -31.89 -10.08 34.93
C LEU A 152 -33.17 -9.68 34.20
N GLY A 153 -33.19 -9.84 32.88
CA GLY A 153 -34.36 -9.53 32.06
C GLY A 153 -34.45 -10.36 30.77
N PRO A 154 -35.54 -10.20 30.01
CA PRO A 154 -35.77 -10.99 28.80
C PRO A 154 -34.61 -10.87 27.79
N GLY A 155 -34.19 -12.00 27.25
CA GLY A 155 -33.06 -12.12 26.31
C GLY A 155 -31.72 -12.48 26.95
N ASP A 156 -31.56 -12.38 28.26
CA ASP A 156 -30.34 -12.86 28.94
C ASP A 156 -30.27 -14.39 28.88
N LYS A 157 -29.05 -14.94 28.79
CA LYS A 157 -28.82 -16.40 28.82
C LYS A 157 -28.08 -16.80 30.08
N LEU A 158 -28.65 -17.72 30.85
CA LEU A 158 -28.04 -18.28 32.06
C LEU A 158 -27.56 -19.72 31.79
N ARG A 159 -26.27 -19.97 32.04
CA ARG A 159 -25.73 -21.33 32.18
C ARG A 159 -26.03 -21.80 33.60
N ILE A 160 -26.91 -22.79 33.70
CA ILE A 160 -27.34 -23.43 34.94
C ILE A 160 -26.76 -24.84 34.95
N ARG A 161 -25.97 -25.17 35.97
CA ARG A 161 -25.50 -26.54 36.22
C ARG A 161 -26.17 -27.08 37.48
N VAL A 162 -26.68 -28.31 37.40
CA VAL A 162 -27.38 -29.01 38.49
C VAL A 162 -26.72 -30.36 38.72
N TRP A 163 -26.27 -30.63 39.95
CA TRP A 163 -25.65 -31.92 40.31
C TRP A 163 -26.02 -32.39 41.72
N GLY A 164 -26.20 -33.69 41.89
CA GLY A 164 -26.62 -34.31 43.16
C GLY A 164 -27.90 -35.13 43.01
N SER A 165 -28.19 -36.01 43.98
CA SER A 165 -29.37 -36.90 43.98
C SER A 165 -29.62 -37.67 42.68
N GLY A 166 -28.54 -38.10 42.00
CA GLY A 166 -28.61 -38.84 40.73
C GLY A 166 -28.82 -37.98 39.48
N LEU A 167 -28.75 -36.66 39.60
CA LEU A 167 -28.69 -35.70 38.49
C LEU A 167 -27.26 -35.20 38.30
N ASP A 168 -26.84 -35.06 37.05
CA ASP A 168 -25.76 -34.18 36.60
C ASP A 168 -26.17 -33.65 35.22
N ALA A 169 -26.30 -32.34 35.09
CA ALA A 169 -26.73 -31.68 33.86
C ALA A 169 -26.24 -30.22 33.83
N GLU A 170 -25.85 -29.76 32.64
CA GLU A 170 -25.65 -28.33 32.34
C GLU A 170 -26.62 -27.92 31.23
N TYR A 171 -27.20 -26.73 31.37
CA TYR A 171 -28.15 -26.17 30.42
C TYR A 171 -27.96 -24.65 30.29
N ILE A 172 -28.03 -24.14 29.06
CA ILE A 172 -28.05 -22.69 28.80
C ILE A 172 -29.49 -22.31 28.46
N GLY A 173 -30.17 -21.66 29.40
CA GLY A 173 -31.55 -21.21 29.24
C GLY A 173 -31.63 -19.72 28.94
N VAL A 174 -32.55 -19.34 28.07
CA VAL A 174 -32.87 -17.93 27.78
C VAL A 174 -33.98 -17.47 28.71
N ILE A 175 -33.91 -16.24 29.21
CA ILE A 175 -35.05 -15.60 29.88
C ILE A 175 -36.06 -15.16 28.81
N GLU A 176 -37.23 -15.78 28.82
CA GLU A 176 -38.30 -15.55 27.85
C GLU A 176 -38.99 -14.19 28.04
N ARG A 177 -39.75 -13.75 27.03
CA ARG A 177 -40.51 -12.48 27.07
C ARG A 177 -41.54 -12.41 28.20
N ASN A 178 -42.00 -13.55 28.72
CA ASN A 178 -42.88 -13.62 29.90
C ASN A 178 -42.13 -13.46 31.24
N GLY A 179 -40.81 -13.31 31.21
CA GLY A 179 -39.95 -13.11 32.37
C GLY A 179 -39.54 -14.38 33.13
N SER A 180 -39.65 -15.54 32.48
CA SER A 180 -39.30 -16.84 33.05
C SER A 180 -38.20 -17.55 32.25
N ILE A 181 -37.49 -18.47 32.90
CA ILE A 181 -36.52 -19.38 32.29
C ILE A 181 -37.05 -20.81 32.43
N ASN A 182 -37.07 -21.58 31.35
CA ASN A 182 -37.46 -22.98 31.38
C ASN A 182 -36.23 -23.84 31.67
N VAL A 183 -36.18 -24.47 32.84
CA VAL A 183 -35.06 -25.31 33.27
C VAL A 183 -35.46 -26.78 33.17
N PRO A 184 -34.79 -27.61 32.35
CA PRO A 184 -35.15 -29.02 32.17
C PRO A 184 -35.26 -29.77 33.51
N LYS A 185 -36.32 -30.58 33.66
CA LYS A 185 -36.70 -31.34 34.87
C LYS A 185 -37.13 -30.51 36.10
N ILE A 186 -36.90 -29.19 36.12
CA ILE A 186 -37.34 -28.27 37.18
C ILE A 186 -38.61 -27.51 36.76
N GLY A 187 -38.72 -27.14 35.47
CA GLY A 187 -39.85 -26.42 34.91
C GLY A 187 -39.60 -24.91 34.75
N ILE A 188 -40.68 -24.14 34.78
CA ILE A 188 -40.66 -22.70 34.49
C ILE A 188 -40.35 -21.92 35.77
N VAL A 189 -39.20 -21.23 35.81
CA VAL A 189 -38.76 -20.41 36.95
C VAL A 189 -38.92 -18.92 36.59
N PRO A 190 -39.74 -18.13 37.32
CA PRO A 190 -39.81 -16.68 37.12
C PRO A 190 -38.53 -16.02 37.64
N ILE A 191 -37.86 -15.20 36.81
CA ILE A 191 -36.51 -14.68 37.15
C ILE A 191 -36.22 -13.25 36.64
N THR A 192 -37.06 -12.67 35.79
CA THR A 192 -36.94 -11.24 35.44
C THR A 192 -37.11 -10.36 36.68
N GLY A 193 -36.25 -9.35 36.82
CA GLY A 193 -36.23 -8.43 37.96
C GLY A 193 -35.40 -8.93 39.15
N VAL A 194 -34.92 -10.18 39.11
CA VAL A 194 -34.01 -10.74 40.12
C VAL A 194 -32.58 -10.22 39.86
N ARG A 195 -31.85 -9.88 40.93
CA ARG A 195 -30.42 -9.55 40.83
C ARG A 195 -29.63 -10.82 40.50
N PHE A 196 -28.62 -10.73 39.64
CA PHE A 196 -27.84 -11.88 39.19
C PHE A 196 -27.23 -12.68 40.36
N GLY A 197 -26.80 -12.01 41.43
CA GLY A 197 -26.31 -12.68 42.66
C GLY A 197 -27.37 -13.51 43.41
N ASP A 198 -28.65 -13.16 43.28
CA ASP A 198 -29.78 -13.88 43.91
C ASP A 198 -30.32 -15.03 43.03
N ALA A 199 -29.95 -15.06 41.75
CA ALA A 199 -30.49 -15.98 40.75
C ALA A 199 -30.33 -17.47 41.12
N GLU A 200 -29.18 -17.83 41.69
CA GLU A 200 -28.91 -19.20 42.15
C GLU A 200 -29.84 -19.62 43.30
N ALA A 201 -30.11 -18.72 44.25
CA ALA A 201 -31.02 -18.99 45.36
C ALA A 201 -32.47 -19.16 44.88
N VAL A 202 -32.92 -18.31 43.95
CA VAL A 202 -34.27 -18.40 43.35
C VAL A 202 -34.45 -19.70 42.57
N ILE A 203 -33.49 -20.08 41.72
CA ILE A 203 -33.56 -21.33 40.94
C ILE A 203 -33.48 -22.56 41.87
N ARG A 204 -32.64 -22.53 42.91
CA ARG A 204 -32.57 -23.59 43.94
C ARG A 204 -33.90 -23.78 44.66
N GLN A 205 -34.52 -22.70 45.13
CA GLN A 205 -35.79 -22.74 45.86
C GLN A 205 -36.93 -23.33 45.01
N GLU A 206 -36.95 -23.08 43.70
CA GLU A 206 -37.94 -23.67 42.80
C GLU A 206 -37.66 -25.15 42.54
N ALA A 207 -36.38 -25.53 42.35
CA ALA A 207 -35.96 -26.89 42.07
C ALA A 207 -36.14 -27.86 43.25
N GLU A 208 -35.92 -27.40 44.49
CA GLU A 208 -36.09 -28.20 45.72
C GLU A 208 -37.53 -28.68 45.95
N LYS A 209 -38.53 -28.06 45.30
CA LYS A 209 -39.92 -28.54 45.30
C LYS A 209 -40.10 -29.89 44.61
N TYR A 210 -39.19 -30.24 43.72
CA TYR A 210 -39.26 -31.44 42.87
C TYR A 210 -38.18 -32.47 43.23
N VAL A 211 -36.96 -32.02 43.59
CA VAL A 211 -35.84 -32.91 43.92
C VAL A 211 -35.03 -32.36 45.10
N GLN A 212 -34.96 -33.11 46.20
CA GLN A 212 -34.12 -32.76 47.36
C GLN A 212 -32.67 -33.24 47.17
N GLY A 213 -31.71 -32.57 47.82
CA GLY A 213 -30.30 -32.97 47.83
C GLY A 213 -29.50 -32.61 46.56
N ILE A 214 -30.03 -31.70 45.74
CA ILE A 214 -29.36 -31.16 44.55
C ILE A 214 -28.54 -29.91 44.90
N ASN A 215 -27.45 -29.71 44.17
CA ASN A 215 -26.70 -28.46 44.13
C ASN A 215 -26.98 -27.79 42.78
N ILE A 216 -27.01 -26.47 42.78
CA ILE A 216 -27.18 -25.64 41.59
C ILE A 216 -26.12 -24.56 41.61
N SER A 217 -25.47 -24.32 40.47
CA SER A 217 -24.67 -23.12 40.21
C SER A 217 -25.22 -22.39 38.99
N VAL A 218 -25.32 -21.06 39.07
CA VAL A 218 -25.80 -20.21 37.98
C VAL A 218 -24.70 -19.26 37.55
N SER A 219 -24.45 -19.18 36.25
CA SER A 219 -23.52 -18.22 35.65
C SER A 219 -24.17 -17.56 34.43
N LEU A 220 -23.85 -16.30 34.14
CA LEU A 220 -24.34 -15.67 32.92
C LEU A 220 -23.53 -16.19 31.72
N ALA A 221 -24.22 -16.69 30.70
CA ALA A 221 -23.61 -17.14 29.45
C ALA A 221 -23.53 -15.99 28.43
N GLU A 222 -24.62 -15.24 28.26
CA GLU A 222 -24.70 -14.06 27.38
C GLU A 222 -25.62 -13.00 28.00
N LEU A 223 -25.23 -11.73 27.88
CA LEU A 223 -26.10 -10.57 28.15
C LEU A 223 -27.06 -10.36 26.98
N ARG A 224 -28.29 -9.96 27.25
CA ARG A 224 -29.20 -9.43 26.23
C ARG A 224 -28.58 -8.24 25.49
N SER A 225 -28.86 -8.10 24.20
CA SER A 225 -28.53 -6.86 23.49
C SER A 225 -29.63 -5.82 23.68
N VAL A 226 -29.26 -4.55 23.73
CA VAL A 226 -30.19 -3.40 23.62
C VAL A 226 -30.11 -2.80 22.21
N GLU A 227 -31.24 -2.33 21.71
CA GLU A 227 -31.35 -1.62 20.43
C GLU A 227 -31.17 -0.11 20.64
N ILE A 228 -30.11 0.50 20.11
CA ILE A 228 -29.88 1.95 20.15
C ILE A 228 -29.85 2.55 18.74
N TYR A 229 -30.36 3.76 18.57
CA TYR A 229 -30.27 4.48 17.30
C TYR A 229 -29.19 5.55 17.39
N VAL A 230 -28.17 5.50 16.51
CA VAL A 230 -27.15 6.55 16.43
C VAL A 230 -27.32 7.29 15.10
N VAL A 231 -27.60 8.58 15.15
CA VAL A 231 -28.06 9.39 14.00
C VAL A 231 -27.42 10.78 13.99
N GLY A 232 -27.47 11.45 12.82
CA GLY A 232 -26.83 12.75 12.61
C GLY A 232 -25.42 12.62 12.04
N GLU A 233 -24.51 13.50 12.46
CA GLU A 233 -23.16 13.66 11.89
C GLU A 233 -22.14 12.62 12.44
N VAL A 234 -22.53 11.35 12.48
CA VAL A 234 -21.65 10.19 12.77
C VAL A 234 -21.18 9.51 11.49
N ARG A 235 -20.10 8.72 11.55
CA ARG A 235 -19.56 8.02 10.38
C ARG A 235 -20.55 7.01 9.79
N THR A 236 -21.12 6.15 10.62
CA THR A 236 -22.04 5.08 10.18
C THR A 236 -23.35 5.10 10.98
N PRO A 237 -24.31 5.98 10.61
CA PRO A 237 -25.59 6.14 11.30
C PRO A 237 -26.52 4.95 11.08
N GLY A 238 -27.41 4.69 12.04
CA GLY A 238 -28.43 3.64 11.97
C GLY A 238 -28.77 3.01 13.32
N LEU A 239 -29.59 1.96 13.28
CA LEU A 239 -29.85 1.07 14.41
C LEU A 239 -28.59 0.25 14.74
N ARG A 240 -28.27 0.10 16.02
CA ARG A 240 -27.15 -0.69 16.55
C ARG A 240 -27.61 -1.60 17.67
N LEU A 241 -27.12 -2.83 17.65
CA LEU A 241 -27.17 -3.74 18.79
C LEU A 241 -25.94 -3.48 19.66
N ALA A 242 -26.17 -3.27 20.96
CA ALA A 242 -25.13 -2.96 21.93
C ALA A 242 -25.34 -3.76 23.23
N PRO A 243 -24.27 -4.09 23.99
CA PRO A 243 -24.42 -4.65 25.34
C PRO A 243 -25.17 -3.70 26.30
N PRO A 244 -25.81 -4.20 27.38
CA PRO A 244 -26.60 -3.40 28.33
C PRO A 244 -25.80 -2.38 29.15
N PHE A 245 -24.47 -2.44 29.07
CA PHE A 245 -23.53 -1.55 29.77
C PHE A 245 -22.88 -0.50 28.84
N THR A 246 -23.41 -0.34 27.62
CA THR A 246 -22.88 0.62 26.64
C THR A 246 -23.26 2.05 27.01
N THR A 247 -22.26 2.92 27.15
CA THR A 247 -22.46 4.36 27.41
C THR A 247 -22.60 5.17 26.11
N VAL A 248 -22.93 6.46 26.22
CA VAL A 248 -22.93 7.42 25.10
C VAL A 248 -21.63 7.36 24.29
N LEU A 249 -20.47 7.38 24.95
CA LEU A 249 -19.18 7.27 24.26
C LEU A 249 -19.01 5.91 23.57
N GLY A 250 -19.39 4.81 24.21
CA GLY A 250 -19.37 3.48 23.61
C GLY A 250 -20.26 3.39 22.36
N GLY A 251 -21.46 3.95 22.42
CA GLY A 251 -22.38 4.04 21.28
C GLY A 251 -21.80 4.85 20.12
N LEU A 252 -21.19 6.01 20.42
CA LEU A 252 -20.51 6.84 19.42
C LEU A 252 -19.35 6.11 18.75
N ILE A 253 -18.47 5.45 19.51
CA ILE A 253 -17.35 4.71 18.91
C ILE A 253 -17.88 3.52 18.08
N SER A 254 -18.93 2.82 18.54
CA SER A 254 -19.58 1.75 17.75
C SER A 254 -20.13 2.25 16.39
N SER A 255 -20.51 3.53 16.30
CA SER A 255 -20.92 4.20 15.05
C SER A 255 -19.75 4.67 14.15
N GLY A 256 -18.51 4.28 14.49
CA GLY A 256 -17.29 4.72 13.83
C GLY A 256 -16.84 6.12 14.25
N GLY A 257 -17.41 6.67 15.33
CA GLY A 257 -17.14 8.01 15.82
C GLY A 257 -17.89 9.14 15.09
N ILE A 258 -17.66 10.35 15.58
CA ILE A 258 -18.26 11.58 15.05
C ILE A 258 -17.46 12.07 13.83
N LYS A 259 -18.15 12.55 12.79
CA LYS A 259 -17.53 13.20 11.63
C LYS A 259 -17.00 14.58 12.03
N LYS A 260 -15.96 15.09 11.38
CA LYS A 260 -15.48 16.48 11.57
C LYS A 260 -16.54 17.57 11.30
N SER A 261 -17.69 17.22 10.70
CA SER A 261 -18.88 18.07 10.52
C SER A 261 -19.86 18.06 11.70
N GLY A 262 -19.71 17.14 12.65
CA GLY A 262 -20.58 16.95 13.81
C GLY A 262 -20.02 17.56 15.10
N SER A 263 -20.92 18.02 15.97
CA SER A 263 -20.55 18.62 17.26
C SER A 263 -19.97 17.57 18.21
N LEU A 264 -18.89 17.92 18.91
CA LEU A 264 -18.41 17.16 20.07
C LEU A 264 -19.05 17.63 21.38
N ARG A 265 -19.70 18.79 21.37
CA ARG A 265 -20.13 19.52 22.57
C ARG A 265 -21.63 19.51 22.84
N THR A 266 -22.44 19.25 21.81
CA THR A 266 -23.91 19.35 21.88
C THR A 266 -24.62 18.06 21.49
N ILE A 267 -24.01 16.90 21.79
CA ILE A 267 -24.57 15.57 21.49
C ILE A 267 -25.84 15.36 22.31
N GLN A 268 -26.93 14.91 21.69
CA GLN A 268 -28.25 14.80 22.33
C GLN A 268 -28.64 13.34 22.53
N LEU A 269 -28.94 12.96 23.77
CA LEU A 269 -29.52 11.67 24.12
C LEU A 269 -31.02 11.82 24.34
N TYR A 270 -31.82 11.18 23.50
CA TYR A 270 -33.26 11.07 23.65
C TYR A 270 -33.66 9.70 24.21
N ARG A 271 -34.51 9.71 25.24
CA ARG A 271 -35.08 8.51 25.88
C ARG A 271 -36.60 8.67 25.95
N GLU A 272 -37.34 7.65 25.56
CA GLU A 272 -38.82 7.68 25.46
C GLU A 272 -39.35 8.90 24.64
N GLY A 273 -38.60 9.35 23.63
CA GLY A 273 -38.93 10.50 22.79
C GLY A 273 -38.72 11.87 23.45
N ARG A 274 -38.10 11.96 24.63
CA ARG A 274 -37.75 13.22 25.31
C ARG A 274 -36.23 13.38 25.38
N LEU A 275 -35.74 14.62 25.30
CA LEU A 275 -34.33 14.93 25.53
C LEU A 275 -34.00 14.60 26.99
N HIS A 276 -33.14 13.60 27.20
CA HIS A 276 -32.73 13.10 28.50
C HIS A 276 -31.46 13.78 29.00
N ALA A 277 -30.48 13.96 28.10
CA ALA A 277 -29.22 14.65 28.39
C ALA A 277 -28.64 15.30 27.13
N THR A 278 -27.88 16.38 27.34
CA THR A 278 -26.91 16.91 26.36
C THR A 278 -25.52 16.56 26.87
N ILE A 279 -24.65 16.06 26.00
CA ILE A 279 -23.31 15.56 26.34
C ILE A 279 -22.28 16.44 25.65
N ASP A 280 -21.40 17.03 26.46
CA ASP A 280 -20.19 17.73 26.02
C ASP A 280 -18.96 16.84 26.25
N LEU A 281 -18.31 16.40 25.17
CA LEU A 281 -17.08 15.59 25.26
C LEU A 281 -15.86 16.43 25.67
N TYR A 282 -15.92 17.76 25.64
CA TYR A 282 -14.82 18.59 26.14
C TYR A 282 -14.65 18.46 27.66
N ASP A 283 -15.73 18.17 28.42
CA ASP A 283 -15.62 17.84 29.85
C ASP A 283 -14.80 16.56 30.10
N LEU A 284 -14.84 15.60 29.17
CA LEU A 284 -13.99 14.42 29.22
C LEU A 284 -12.55 14.75 28.78
N LEU A 285 -12.39 15.44 27.64
CA LEU A 285 -11.10 15.69 27.01
C LEU A 285 -10.22 16.69 27.79
N LEU A 286 -10.81 17.74 28.36
CA LEU A 286 -10.09 18.81 29.06
C LEU A 286 -10.09 18.63 30.59
N LYS A 287 -11.16 18.07 31.16
CA LYS A 287 -11.33 17.96 32.63
C LYS A 287 -11.29 16.52 33.16
N GLY A 288 -11.20 15.51 32.28
CA GLY A 288 -11.21 14.09 32.65
C GLY A 288 -12.55 13.59 33.23
N SER A 289 -13.63 14.37 33.10
CA SER A 289 -14.92 14.03 33.72
C SER A 289 -15.71 13.04 32.88
N ARG A 290 -16.08 11.90 33.48
CA ARG A 290 -17.01 10.93 32.89
C ARG A 290 -18.47 11.15 33.28
N GLN A 291 -18.80 12.24 33.97
CA GLN A 291 -20.16 12.48 34.47
C GLN A 291 -21.21 12.59 33.35
N ALA A 292 -20.80 13.00 32.14
CA ALA A 292 -21.66 13.08 30.95
C ALA A 292 -21.72 11.77 30.12
N ASP A 293 -20.94 10.74 30.46
CA ASP A 293 -20.87 9.46 29.74
C ASP A 293 -22.01 8.52 30.19
N VAL A 294 -23.25 8.95 29.94
CA VAL A 294 -24.49 8.30 30.42
C VAL A 294 -24.66 6.89 29.85
N LEU A 295 -25.17 5.96 30.67
CA LEU A 295 -25.54 4.62 30.24
C LEU A 295 -26.75 4.64 29.29
N LEU A 296 -26.63 3.97 28.14
CA LEU A 296 -27.70 3.84 27.15
C LEU A 296 -28.65 2.69 27.53
N THR A 297 -29.93 2.88 27.21
CA THR A 297 -31.00 1.89 27.39
C THR A 297 -31.65 1.52 26.07
N ASP A 298 -32.45 0.45 26.07
CA ASP A 298 -33.21 0.01 24.91
C ASP A 298 -34.07 1.15 24.33
N ARG A 299 -33.96 1.33 23.00
CA ARG A 299 -34.58 2.39 22.17
C ARG A 299 -34.15 3.82 22.46
N ASP A 300 -33.00 4.03 23.11
CA ASP A 300 -32.38 5.36 23.15
C ASP A 300 -31.99 5.82 21.74
N VAL A 301 -32.15 7.11 21.48
CA VAL A 301 -31.73 7.77 20.24
C VAL A 301 -30.64 8.79 20.56
N LEU A 302 -29.44 8.52 20.07
CA LEU A 302 -28.26 9.36 20.21
C LEU A 302 -28.10 10.18 18.91
N PHE A 303 -28.42 11.47 18.99
CA PHE A 303 -28.38 12.40 17.87
C PHE A 303 -27.17 13.33 17.98
N VAL A 304 -26.31 13.31 16.95
CA VAL A 304 -25.15 14.19 16.84
C VAL A 304 -25.48 15.33 15.87
N PRO A 305 -25.72 16.56 16.35
CA PRO A 305 -25.97 17.71 15.49
C PRO A 305 -24.69 18.13 14.76
N ARG A 306 -24.82 19.10 13.86
CA ARG A 306 -23.65 19.74 13.22
C ARG A 306 -22.83 20.54 14.21
N ILE A 307 -21.53 20.63 13.94
CA ILE A 307 -20.60 21.47 14.69
C ILE A 307 -21.11 22.93 14.72
N GLY A 308 -21.04 23.55 15.90
CA GLY A 308 -21.44 24.94 16.14
C GLY A 308 -20.40 25.96 15.66
N PRO A 309 -20.46 27.19 16.19
CA PRO A 309 -19.42 28.20 16.00
C PRO A 309 -18.04 27.68 16.43
N THR A 310 -16.99 28.08 15.72
CA THR A 310 -15.61 27.72 16.05
C THR A 310 -14.69 28.93 16.13
N ALA A 311 -13.63 28.81 16.91
CA ALA A 311 -12.49 29.73 16.87
C ALA A 311 -11.18 28.93 16.94
N ALA A 312 -10.09 29.50 16.42
CA ALA A 312 -8.79 28.83 16.35
C ALA A 312 -7.75 29.53 17.24
N VAL A 313 -6.81 28.75 17.78
CA VAL A 313 -5.64 29.27 18.51
C VAL A 313 -4.37 28.69 17.94
N ILE A 314 -3.39 29.55 17.65
CA ILE A 314 -2.07 29.18 17.15
C ILE A 314 -0.94 29.90 17.88
N GLY A 315 0.27 29.36 17.74
CA GLY A 315 1.47 29.96 18.32
C GLY A 315 1.77 29.43 19.72
N ALA A 316 2.17 30.33 20.60
CA ALA A 316 2.74 30.02 21.92
C ALA A 316 1.68 29.69 23.00
N VAL A 317 0.88 28.64 22.77
CA VAL A 317 -0.07 28.03 23.73
C VAL A 317 0.24 26.56 23.94
N ALA A 318 -0.30 25.96 25.01
CA ALA A 318 -0.09 24.54 25.30
C ALA A 318 -0.70 23.61 24.24
N GLN A 319 -1.87 23.96 23.69
CA GLN A 319 -2.55 23.16 22.66
C GLN A 319 -3.11 24.05 21.52
N PRO A 320 -2.37 24.19 20.41
CA PRO A 320 -2.86 24.85 19.20
C PRO A 320 -3.91 24.00 18.45
N ALA A 321 -5.15 24.50 18.30
CA ALA A 321 -6.23 23.79 17.61
C ALA A 321 -7.39 24.72 17.17
N ILE A 322 -8.35 24.17 16.41
CA ILE A 322 -9.69 24.76 16.20
C ILE A 322 -10.63 24.16 17.23
N TYR A 323 -11.28 25.03 18.00
CA TYR A 323 -12.20 24.69 19.09
C TYR A 323 -13.65 25.01 18.73
N GLU A 324 -14.57 24.14 19.16
CA GLU A 324 -16.01 24.39 19.10
C GLU A 324 -16.45 25.20 20.34
N LEU A 325 -17.16 26.31 20.09
CA LEU A 325 -17.63 27.24 21.11
C LEU A 325 -19.04 26.84 21.58
N SER A 326 -19.22 26.64 22.89
CA SER A 326 -20.48 26.21 23.52
C SER A 326 -20.80 27.00 24.80
N GLY A 327 -20.32 28.25 24.89
CA GLY A 327 -20.51 29.15 26.03
C GLY A 327 -19.35 30.13 26.22
N GLU A 328 -18.22 29.85 25.56
CA GLU A 328 -17.06 30.72 25.49
C GLU A 328 -17.39 31.96 24.65
N HIS A 329 -17.11 33.13 25.22
CA HIS A 329 -17.48 34.44 24.70
C HIS A 329 -16.31 35.43 24.66
N SER A 330 -15.19 35.14 25.30
CA SER A 330 -14.01 36.01 25.38
C SER A 330 -12.71 35.39 24.83
N VAL A 331 -11.70 36.22 24.61
CA VAL A 331 -10.32 35.77 24.35
C VAL A 331 -9.74 34.99 25.53
N SER A 332 -10.14 35.31 26.77
CA SER A 332 -9.71 34.56 27.96
C SER A 332 -10.22 33.12 27.92
N ASP A 333 -11.50 32.92 27.61
CA ASP A 333 -12.13 31.60 27.56
C ASP A 333 -11.48 30.71 26.47
N LEU A 334 -11.19 31.30 25.30
CA LEU A 334 -10.53 30.60 24.21
C LEU A 334 -9.07 30.23 24.54
N LEU A 335 -8.38 31.06 25.33
CA LEU A 335 -7.05 30.72 25.85
C LEU A 335 -7.11 29.60 26.88
N GLU A 336 -8.14 29.54 27.73
CA GLU A 336 -8.33 28.44 28.68
C GLU A 336 -8.50 27.10 27.94
N LEU A 337 -9.33 27.06 26.89
CA LEU A 337 -9.48 25.88 26.02
C LEU A 337 -8.15 25.43 25.37
N ALA A 338 -7.27 26.38 25.04
CA ALA A 338 -5.93 26.12 24.47
C ALA A 338 -4.85 25.80 25.51
N GLY A 339 -5.22 25.66 26.80
CA GLY A 339 -4.29 25.35 27.89
C GLY A 339 -3.40 26.53 28.30
N ASN A 340 -3.86 27.76 28.08
CA ASN A 340 -3.21 29.03 28.39
C ASN A 340 -1.90 29.32 27.62
N GLN A 341 -1.37 30.53 27.85
CA GLN A 341 -0.13 31.01 27.23
C GLN A 341 1.11 30.28 27.76
N LEU A 342 2.07 29.98 26.89
CA LEU A 342 3.38 29.45 27.29
C LEU A 342 4.29 30.57 27.85
N PRO A 343 5.26 30.28 28.75
CA PRO A 343 6.13 31.30 29.33
C PRO A 343 6.92 32.18 28.34
N GLN A 344 7.11 31.71 27.10
CA GLN A 344 7.79 32.45 26.02
C GLN A 344 6.88 33.47 25.30
N THR A 345 5.66 33.74 25.79
CA THR A 345 4.84 34.88 25.37
C THR A 345 5.11 36.16 26.16
N SER A 346 5.84 36.11 27.28
CA SER A 346 5.93 37.23 28.21
C SER A 346 6.62 38.45 27.57
N GLY A 347 5.83 39.51 27.33
CA GLY A 347 6.24 40.73 26.60
C GLY A 347 5.95 40.72 25.09
N GLY A 348 5.34 39.64 24.57
CA GLY A 348 4.96 39.49 23.16
C GLY A 348 3.59 40.10 22.82
N ARG A 349 3.14 39.84 21.59
CA ARG A 349 1.82 40.26 21.08
C ARG A 349 0.90 39.05 20.87
N ILE A 350 -0.38 39.28 21.12
CA ILE A 350 -1.49 38.39 20.77
C ILE A 350 -2.28 39.09 19.67
N TYR A 351 -2.43 38.44 18.53
CA TYR A 351 -3.19 38.95 17.39
C TYR A 351 -4.52 38.22 17.27
N LEU A 352 -5.63 38.93 17.50
CA LEU A 352 -6.96 38.41 17.17
C LEU A 352 -7.30 38.83 15.74
N ARG A 353 -7.34 37.84 14.84
CA ARG A 353 -7.60 38.01 13.40
C ARG A 353 -9.03 37.58 13.12
N ARG A 354 -9.89 38.57 12.83
CA ARG A 354 -11.33 38.40 12.61
C ARG A 354 -11.69 38.67 11.15
N PHE A 355 -12.42 37.76 10.53
CA PHE A 355 -12.91 37.94 9.16
C PHE A 355 -14.16 38.84 9.14
N GLN A 356 -14.15 39.89 8.32
CA GLN A 356 -15.24 40.86 8.17
C GLN A 356 -15.65 41.05 6.71
N ASP A 357 -16.93 41.38 6.51
CA ASP A 357 -17.57 41.71 5.22
C ASP A 357 -17.30 40.73 4.06
N ASN A 358 -16.97 39.48 4.41
CA ASN A 358 -16.58 38.41 3.49
C ASN A 358 -15.37 38.78 2.58
N ARG A 359 -14.54 39.76 2.99
CA ARG A 359 -13.53 40.41 2.14
C ARG A 359 -12.28 40.94 2.86
N SER A 360 -12.32 41.16 4.19
CA SER A 360 -11.21 41.78 4.92
C SER A 360 -10.95 41.07 6.25
N PHE A 361 -9.73 41.22 6.78
CA PHE A 361 -9.41 40.85 8.15
C PHE A 361 -9.25 42.10 9.00
N GLN A 362 -9.99 42.16 10.11
CA GLN A 362 -9.65 43.04 11.22
C GLN A 362 -8.62 42.31 12.09
N VAL A 363 -7.50 42.97 12.38
CA VAL A 363 -6.50 42.48 13.34
C VAL A 363 -6.55 43.37 14.56
N LEU A 364 -6.85 42.80 15.72
CA LEU A 364 -6.70 43.46 17.01
C LEU A 364 -5.36 43.02 17.62
N ASP A 365 -4.51 43.99 17.91
CA ASP A 365 -3.23 43.80 18.61
C ASP A 365 -3.47 43.95 20.12
N ILE A 366 -3.10 42.93 20.87
CA ILE A 366 -3.28 42.82 22.33
C ILE A 366 -1.90 42.52 22.95
N GLU A 367 -1.55 43.20 24.04
CA GLU A 367 -0.33 42.88 24.79
C GLU A 367 -0.46 41.53 25.49
N ALA A 368 0.51 40.62 25.33
CA ALA A 368 0.45 39.31 25.97
C ALA A 368 0.46 39.40 27.52
N SER A 369 1.00 40.49 28.06
CA SER A 369 0.96 40.87 29.48
C SER A 369 -0.33 41.54 29.94
N ALA A 370 -1.35 41.64 29.08
CA ALA A 370 -2.68 42.10 29.48
C ALA A 370 -3.22 41.23 30.62
N LYS A 371 -3.90 41.85 31.58
CA LYS A 371 -4.50 41.11 32.70
C LYS A 371 -5.64 40.24 32.18
N GLU A 372 -5.86 39.09 32.81
CA GLU A 372 -6.98 38.18 32.55
C GLU A 372 -8.33 38.91 32.39
N VAL A 373 -8.61 39.88 33.27
CA VAL A 373 -9.80 40.76 33.18
C VAL A 373 -9.90 41.50 31.82
N GLN A 374 -8.79 42.02 31.30
CA GLN A 374 -8.75 42.72 30.01
C GLN A 374 -8.91 41.77 28.81
N LEU A 375 -8.50 40.51 28.95
CA LEU A 375 -8.72 39.46 27.94
C LEU A 375 -10.18 38.97 27.97
N GLY A 376 -10.81 38.98 29.15
CA GLY A 376 -12.23 38.70 29.36
C GLY A 376 -13.18 39.72 28.71
N ASP A 377 -12.75 40.99 28.61
CA ASP A 377 -13.52 42.06 27.97
C ASP A 377 -13.55 41.97 26.42
N ILE A 378 -12.65 41.18 25.81
CA ILE A 378 -12.52 41.09 24.34
C ILE A 378 -13.35 39.92 23.83
N ALA A 379 -14.51 40.23 23.27
CA ALA A 379 -15.44 39.21 22.77
C ALA A 379 -14.89 38.42 21.57
N ILE A 380 -15.06 37.09 21.58
CA ILE A 380 -14.72 36.18 20.49
C ILE A 380 -15.92 35.94 19.56
N GLN A 381 -15.66 35.64 18.28
CA GLN A 381 -16.67 35.40 17.25
C GLN A 381 -16.37 34.14 16.43
N ASN A 382 -17.40 33.62 15.77
CA ASN A 382 -17.26 32.50 14.84
C ASN A 382 -16.28 32.82 13.71
N GLY A 383 -15.30 31.94 13.49
CA GLY A 383 -14.28 32.10 12.47
C GLY A 383 -13.03 32.82 12.93
N ASP A 384 -12.98 33.39 14.14
CA ASP A 384 -11.80 34.09 14.66
C ASP A 384 -10.57 33.18 14.78
N LEU A 385 -9.39 33.74 14.52
CA LEU A 385 -8.09 33.13 14.78
C LEU A 385 -7.30 33.98 15.78
N LEU A 386 -6.91 33.38 16.90
CA LEU A 386 -6.04 33.96 17.91
C LEU A 386 -4.60 33.46 17.70
N GLU A 387 -3.66 34.37 17.49
CA GLU A 387 -2.25 34.05 17.20
C GLU A 387 -1.34 34.66 18.28
N LEU A 388 -0.62 33.79 19.01
CA LEU A 388 0.30 34.21 20.08
C LEU A 388 1.74 34.14 19.59
N GLN A 389 2.41 35.30 19.55
CA GLN A 389 3.78 35.38 19.08
C GLN A 389 4.75 34.68 20.04
N PHE A 390 5.54 33.74 19.53
CA PHE A 390 6.74 33.27 20.22
C PHE A 390 7.78 34.39 20.28
N LEU A 391 8.12 34.88 21.47
CA LEU A 391 9.37 35.61 21.65
C LEU A 391 10.50 34.61 21.82
N GLY A 392 11.34 34.48 20.80
CA GLY A 392 12.60 33.76 20.93
C GLY A 392 13.44 34.39 22.04
N ALA A 393 14.06 33.55 22.88
CA ALA A 393 14.88 34.01 23.99
C ALA A 393 16.07 34.84 23.48
N VAL A 394 15.93 36.17 23.51
CA VAL A 394 17.03 37.10 23.25
C VAL A 394 18.00 36.99 24.43
N TRP A 395 19.22 36.52 24.18
CA TRP A 395 20.30 36.65 25.16
C TRP A 395 20.81 38.11 25.15
N PRO A 396 20.51 38.95 26.17
CA PRO A 396 21.02 40.31 26.19
C PRO A 396 22.53 40.27 26.40
N GLN A 397 23.28 40.88 25.47
CA GLN A 397 24.73 41.08 25.54
C GLN A 397 25.51 39.77 25.80
N ASN A 398 25.73 39.01 24.74
CA ASN A 398 26.52 37.77 24.77
C ASN A 398 27.78 37.86 23.89
N ILE A 399 28.68 36.88 24.05
CA ILE A 399 29.79 36.60 23.16
C ILE A 399 29.62 35.16 22.67
N ALA A 400 29.73 34.91 21.37
CA ALA A 400 29.62 33.56 20.81
C ALA A 400 31.00 33.01 20.41
N LEU A 401 31.29 31.76 20.75
CA LEU A 401 32.41 30.99 20.19
C LEU A 401 31.86 29.88 19.29
N GLU A 402 32.21 29.91 18.01
CA GLU A 402 31.64 29.04 16.97
C GLU A 402 32.71 28.47 16.01
N GLY A 403 32.32 27.47 15.22
CA GLY A 403 33.19 26.82 14.24
C GLY A 403 33.98 25.62 14.77
N GLN A 404 35.24 25.48 14.35
CA GLN A 404 36.07 24.27 14.50
C GLN A 404 36.67 24.11 15.91
N VAL A 405 35.82 24.20 16.94
CA VAL A 405 36.13 24.00 18.36
C VAL A 405 35.41 22.77 18.92
N TRP A 406 35.95 22.16 19.98
CA TRP A 406 35.35 20.99 20.63
C TRP A 406 33.97 21.28 21.21
N LYS A 407 33.82 22.44 21.85
CA LYS A 407 32.56 22.90 22.45
C LYS A 407 32.28 24.36 22.03
N PRO A 408 31.48 24.60 20.98
CA PRO A 408 30.87 25.90 20.73
C PRO A 408 30.03 26.31 21.95
N ASP A 409 30.07 27.58 22.32
CA ASP A 409 29.42 28.07 23.54
C ASP A 409 29.06 29.56 23.47
N VAL A 410 28.17 30.00 24.36
CA VAL A 410 27.69 31.37 24.45
C VAL A 410 28.00 31.92 25.85
N PHE A 411 28.89 32.90 25.90
CA PHE A 411 29.39 33.50 27.12
C PHE A 411 28.62 34.79 27.45
N ALA A 412 28.31 34.99 28.72
CA ALA A 412 27.70 36.24 29.18
C ALA A 412 28.72 37.39 29.11
N PHE A 413 28.37 38.49 28.45
CA PHE A 413 29.23 39.66 28.42
C PHE A 413 29.39 40.26 29.82
N LYS A 414 30.62 40.65 30.16
CA LYS A 414 30.94 41.48 31.32
C LYS A 414 31.90 42.58 30.88
N PRO A 415 31.74 43.83 31.33
CA PRO A 415 32.68 44.90 31.00
C PRO A 415 34.12 44.51 31.36
N GLY A 416 35.02 44.54 30.37
CA GLY A 416 36.43 44.16 30.52
C GLY A 416 36.74 42.67 30.32
N ILE A 417 35.79 41.85 29.86
CA ILE A 417 36.07 40.46 29.44
C ILE A 417 37.03 40.43 28.24
N MET A 418 37.99 39.52 28.27
CA MET A 418 39.09 39.41 27.30
C MET A 418 38.98 38.15 26.44
N LEU A 419 39.56 38.19 25.24
CA LEU A 419 39.60 37.08 24.29
C LEU A 419 40.27 35.83 24.87
N SER A 420 41.36 36.00 25.63
CA SER A 420 42.05 34.92 26.36
C SER A 420 41.17 34.15 27.36
N GLN A 421 40.08 34.76 27.84
CA GLN A 421 39.12 34.12 28.76
C GLN A 421 38.08 33.26 28.02
N ILE A 422 37.98 33.41 26.69
CA ILE A 422 37.08 32.64 25.82
C ILE A 422 37.88 31.55 25.08
N LEU A 423 39.07 31.90 24.60
CA LEU A 423 40.03 31.02 23.94
C LEU A 423 41.23 30.79 24.87
N THR A 424 41.07 29.88 25.84
CA THR A 424 42.07 29.63 26.89
C THR A 424 43.35 28.95 26.41
N GLY A 425 43.28 28.23 25.29
CA GLY A 425 44.42 27.48 24.75
C GLY A 425 44.06 26.69 23.48
N PRO A 426 45.07 26.15 22.78
CA PRO A 426 44.90 25.41 21.53
C PRO A 426 44.12 24.09 21.70
N GLU A 427 44.03 23.54 22.92
CA GLU A 427 43.25 22.34 23.25
C GLU A 427 41.73 22.49 23.02
N LEU A 428 41.23 23.73 22.91
CA LEU A 428 39.83 23.99 22.54
C LEU A 428 39.54 23.71 21.06
N LEU A 429 40.56 23.65 20.21
CA LEU A 429 40.42 23.50 18.76
C LEU A 429 40.26 22.02 18.37
N LYS A 430 39.37 21.74 17.41
CA LYS A 430 39.25 20.41 16.80
C LYS A 430 40.40 20.14 15.81
N PRO A 431 40.74 18.86 15.54
CA PRO A 431 41.56 18.50 14.39
C PRO A 431 41.06 19.17 13.11
N GLY A 432 41.97 19.61 12.26
CA GLY A 432 41.64 20.36 11.04
C GLY A 432 41.22 21.82 11.27
N ALA A 433 41.35 22.39 12.47
CA ALA A 433 41.20 23.83 12.66
C ALA A 433 42.33 24.64 11.99
N VAL A 434 42.00 25.86 11.56
CA VAL A 434 42.99 26.93 11.32
C VAL A 434 43.56 27.34 12.67
N THR A 435 44.88 27.35 12.77
CA THR A 435 45.65 27.64 14.01
C THR A 435 46.38 28.98 13.94
N GLU A 436 46.41 29.58 12.76
CA GLU A 436 47.09 30.82 12.43
C GLU A 436 46.23 32.03 12.86
N TYR A 437 44.91 31.97 12.63
CA TYR A 437 43.99 33.04 13.00
C TYR A 437 42.53 32.59 13.20
N ALA A 438 41.76 33.40 13.91
CA ALA A 438 40.30 33.32 14.03
C ALA A 438 39.64 34.55 13.37
N MET A 439 38.34 34.46 13.08
CA MET A 439 37.53 35.59 12.63
C MET A 439 36.69 36.16 13.77
N LEU A 440 36.87 37.45 14.07
CA LEU A 440 35.98 38.21 14.95
C LEU A 440 34.95 38.96 14.11
N TYR A 441 33.67 38.66 14.32
CA TYR A 441 32.55 39.44 13.83
C TYR A 441 32.09 40.39 14.95
N ARG A 442 32.31 41.69 14.77
CA ARG A 442 31.95 42.73 15.75
C ARG A 442 30.85 43.62 15.23
N TYR A 443 29.75 43.71 15.98
CA TYR A 443 28.57 44.49 15.63
C TYR A 443 28.78 45.99 15.89
N ASP A 444 28.70 46.83 14.84
CA ASP A 444 28.66 48.29 15.01
C ASP A 444 27.21 48.76 15.10
N SER A 445 26.82 49.21 16.29
CA SER A 445 25.45 49.67 16.60
C SER A 445 25.02 50.92 15.83
N ARG A 446 25.96 51.65 15.19
CA ARG A 446 25.67 52.86 14.40
C ARG A 446 25.33 52.55 12.95
N THR A 447 25.91 51.48 12.39
CA THR A 447 25.69 51.05 11.00
C THR A 447 24.80 49.82 10.89
N THR A 448 24.44 49.21 12.03
CA THR A 448 23.68 47.95 12.16
C THR A 448 24.26 46.79 11.36
N GLN A 449 25.59 46.77 11.19
CA GLN A 449 26.33 45.76 10.44
C GLN A 449 27.43 45.12 11.30
N TYR A 450 27.82 43.90 10.95
CA TYR A 450 29.01 43.26 11.49
C TYR A 450 30.24 43.64 10.66
N THR A 451 31.29 44.05 11.34
CA THR A 451 32.65 44.18 10.81
C THR A 451 33.42 42.89 11.07
N VAL A 452 34.37 42.54 10.20
CA VAL A 452 35.19 41.33 10.34
C VAL A 452 36.65 41.71 10.60
N GLN A 453 37.25 41.14 11.64
CA GLN A 453 38.65 41.31 11.99
C GLN A 453 39.32 39.94 12.15
N SER A 454 40.50 39.77 11.57
CA SER A 454 41.35 38.59 11.82
C SER A 454 42.06 38.74 13.18
N LEU A 455 42.05 37.68 13.98
CA LEU A 455 42.69 37.59 15.30
C LEU A 455 43.85 36.59 15.25
N PRO A 456 45.11 36.98 15.55
CA PRO A 456 46.25 36.06 15.52
C PRO A 456 46.19 35.07 16.70
N LEU A 457 45.94 33.79 16.40
CA LEU A 457 45.76 32.74 17.42
C LEU A 457 47.10 32.28 18.00
N ASP A 458 48.13 32.21 17.15
CA ASP A 458 49.52 31.93 17.53
C ASP A 458 49.99 32.85 18.67
N LYS A 459 49.76 34.15 18.53
CA LYS A 459 50.13 35.18 19.51
C LYS A 459 49.22 35.20 20.72
N LEU A 460 47.94 34.88 20.56
CA LEU A 460 47.01 34.74 21.67
C LEU A 460 47.46 33.61 22.61
N PHE A 461 47.74 32.43 22.07
CA PHE A 461 48.17 31.27 22.86
C PHE A 461 49.60 31.40 23.39
N ALA A 462 50.45 32.19 22.75
CA ALA A 462 51.76 32.59 23.29
C ALA A 462 51.67 33.66 24.40
N GLY A 463 50.50 34.28 24.63
CA GLY A 463 50.33 35.38 25.58
C GLY A 463 50.86 36.73 25.11
N GLU A 464 51.18 36.87 23.82
CA GLU A 464 51.70 38.10 23.19
C GLU A 464 50.58 39.03 22.68
N PHE A 465 49.35 38.51 22.57
CA PHE A 465 48.17 39.25 22.12
C PHE A 465 46.96 38.94 23.00
N ASP A 466 46.16 39.95 23.32
CA ASP A 466 44.82 39.79 23.90
C ASP A 466 43.93 40.97 23.47
N LEU A 467 42.62 40.78 23.50
CA LEU A 467 41.64 41.75 23.01
C LEU A 467 40.42 41.83 23.93
N ALA A 468 40.07 43.05 24.36
CA ALA A 468 38.80 43.30 25.03
C ALA A 468 37.62 43.07 24.07
N LEU A 469 36.67 42.25 24.50
CA LEU A 469 35.48 41.92 23.73
C LEU A 469 34.34 42.91 23.99
N GLN A 470 33.34 42.90 23.13
CA GLN A 470 32.17 43.77 23.14
C GLN A 470 30.88 42.93 23.13
N PRO A 471 29.72 43.51 23.53
CA PRO A 471 28.44 42.85 23.38
C PRO A 471 28.18 42.44 21.92
N HIS A 472 27.74 41.20 21.73
CA HIS A 472 27.43 40.57 20.44
C HIS A 472 28.65 40.27 19.54
N ASP A 473 29.88 40.31 20.07
CA ASP A 473 31.04 39.74 19.38
C ASP A 473 30.85 38.24 19.11
N LYS A 474 31.17 37.79 17.90
CA LYS A 474 31.26 36.36 17.55
C LYS A 474 32.67 36.01 17.12
N ILE A 475 33.23 34.98 17.73
CA ILE A 475 34.57 34.46 17.43
C ILE A 475 34.37 33.14 16.70
N LYS A 476 34.75 33.10 15.42
CA LYS A 476 34.67 31.89 14.60
C LYS A 476 36.06 31.32 14.35
N ILE A 477 36.27 30.07 14.78
CA ILE A 477 37.41 29.25 14.38
C ILE A 477 37.04 28.58 13.05
N LEU A 478 37.84 28.76 12.02
CA LEU A 478 37.58 28.17 10.70
C LEU A 478 38.13 26.74 10.64
N ALA A 479 37.45 25.87 9.88
CA ALA A 479 38.01 24.59 9.48
C ALA A 479 38.95 24.80 8.28
N ARG A 480 40.02 24.01 8.15
CA ARG A 480 40.85 23.98 6.94
C ARG A 480 40.05 23.50 5.73
N ASP A 481 39.01 22.71 5.97
CA ASP A 481 38.02 22.27 4.98
C ASP A 481 37.18 23.44 4.43
N ASP A 482 36.96 24.52 5.20
CA ASP A 482 36.27 25.75 4.71
C ASP A 482 37.04 26.42 3.55
N PHE A 483 38.32 26.06 3.35
CA PHE A 483 39.20 26.54 2.28
C PHE A 483 39.39 25.52 1.15
N ASN A 484 38.65 24.39 1.18
CA ASN A 484 38.70 23.31 0.19
C ASN A 484 40.12 22.73 -0.04
N MET A 485 40.90 22.59 1.04
CA MET A 485 42.30 22.12 1.03
C MET A 485 42.46 20.61 1.32
N GLN A 486 41.39 19.80 1.26
CA GLN A 486 41.54 18.35 1.20
C GLN A 486 41.72 17.95 -0.27
N GLU A 487 42.98 17.83 -0.70
CA GLU A 487 43.34 17.45 -2.07
C GLU A 487 42.99 15.96 -2.28
N PRO A 488 41.87 15.61 -2.93
CA PRO A 488 41.32 14.26 -2.84
C PRO A 488 42.05 13.31 -3.77
N ILE A 489 42.01 12.03 -3.44
CA ILE A 489 42.32 10.93 -4.37
C ILE A 489 41.01 10.31 -4.86
N ARG A 490 40.97 9.80 -6.09
CA ARG A 490 39.75 9.23 -6.68
C ARG A 490 39.99 7.79 -7.09
N ILE A 491 39.10 6.88 -6.68
CA ILE A 491 39.19 5.45 -7.04
C ILE A 491 37.92 4.94 -7.70
N GLU A 492 38.08 4.27 -8.85
CA GLU A 492 36.99 3.78 -9.69
C GLU A 492 37.26 2.38 -10.26
N GLY A 493 36.26 1.82 -10.94
CA GLY A 493 36.30 0.48 -11.53
C GLY A 493 35.86 -0.62 -10.58
N ALA A 494 36.58 -1.74 -10.56
CA ALA A 494 36.21 -2.97 -9.86
C ALA A 494 36.48 -2.95 -8.33
N VAL A 495 36.14 -1.84 -7.66
CA VAL A 495 36.21 -1.67 -6.19
C VAL A 495 34.82 -1.60 -5.59
N ARG A 496 34.62 -2.04 -4.33
CA ARG A 496 33.27 -2.13 -3.76
C ARG A 496 32.59 -0.75 -3.67
N LYS A 497 33.30 0.23 -3.12
CA LYS A 497 32.90 1.63 -3.01
C LYS A 497 33.88 2.52 -3.78
N GLY A 498 33.54 2.88 -5.02
CA GLY A 498 34.25 3.90 -5.79
C GLY A 498 33.84 5.32 -5.39
N GLY A 499 34.65 6.31 -5.76
CA GLY A 499 34.41 7.73 -5.48
C GLY A 499 35.69 8.48 -5.11
N GLU A 500 35.51 9.68 -4.58
CA GLU A 500 36.58 10.52 -4.02
C GLU A 500 36.78 10.20 -2.53
N PHE A 501 38.04 10.15 -2.11
CA PHE A 501 38.47 9.86 -0.75
C PHE A 501 39.46 10.95 -0.29
N PRO A 502 39.43 11.35 0.98
CA PRO A 502 40.39 12.29 1.52
C PRO A 502 41.81 11.69 1.47
N TYR A 503 42.76 12.45 0.95
CA TYR A 503 44.18 12.11 1.07
C TYR A 503 44.67 12.41 2.49
N TYR A 504 45.46 11.50 3.05
CA TYR A 504 46.19 11.71 4.29
C TYR A 504 47.69 11.65 4.01
N GLN A 505 48.49 12.33 4.83
CA GLN A 505 49.95 12.29 4.69
C GLN A 505 50.46 10.84 4.75
N ASP A 506 51.35 10.48 3.83
CA ASP A 506 51.97 9.16 3.68
C ASP A 506 51.00 8.00 3.34
N MET A 507 49.82 8.31 2.80
CA MET A 507 48.79 7.33 2.41
C MET A 507 49.21 6.44 1.22
N LYS A 508 48.89 5.13 1.31
CA LYS A 508 49.25 4.13 0.30
C LYS A 508 48.06 3.64 -0.52
N LEU A 509 48.35 2.99 -1.65
CA LEU A 509 47.35 2.35 -2.50
C LEU A 509 46.52 1.28 -1.76
N THR A 510 47.12 0.54 -0.82
CA THR A 510 46.39 -0.41 0.03
C THR A 510 45.37 0.26 0.95
N ASP A 511 45.64 1.49 1.39
CA ASP A 511 44.83 2.19 2.38
C ASP A 511 43.55 2.71 1.71
N VAL A 512 43.65 3.32 0.52
CA VAL A 512 42.46 3.70 -0.26
C VAL A 512 41.67 2.48 -0.73
N LEU A 513 42.33 1.37 -1.09
CA LEU A 513 41.65 0.11 -1.40
C LEU A 513 40.89 -0.44 -0.17
N GLY A 514 41.46 -0.31 1.02
CA GLY A 514 40.79 -0.64 2.28
C GLY A 514 39.55 0.24 2.54
N LEU A 515 39.69 1.55 2.40
CA LEU A 515 38.58 2.52 2.53
C LEU A 515 37.48 2.31 1.47
N ALA A 516 37.86 1.87 0.26
CA ALA A 516 36.95 1.46 -0.81
C ALA A 516 36.26 0.09 -0.56
N GLY A 517 36.52 -0.56 0.57
CA GLY A 517 35.96 -1.86 0.95
C GLY A 517 36.59 -3.06 0.23
N GLY A 518 37.73 -2.85 -0.42
CA GLY A 518 38.43 -3.83 -1.24
C GLY A 518 37.83 -4.01 -2.64
N PHE A 519 38.28 -5.08 -3.30
CA PHE A 519 37.89 -5.41 -4.67
C PHE A 519 36.45 -5.97 -4.78
N ARG A 520 35.82 -5.76 -5.93
CA ARG A 520 34.65 -6.54 -6.40
C ARG A 520 35.10 -7.87 -6.98
N PHE A 521 34.17 -8.81 -7.08
CA PHE A 521 34.42 -10.06 -7.79
C PHE A 521 34.77 -9.78 -9.26
N GLY A 522 35.81 -10.45 -9.77
CA GLY A 522 36.33 -10.22 -11.12
C GLY A 522 37.22 -8.98 -11.30
N ALA A 523 37.68 -8.33 -10.23
CA ALA A 523 38.71 -7.31 -10.34
C ALA A 523 40.06 -7.91 -10.78
N ASP A 524 40.79 -7.22 -11.67
CA ASP A 524 42.18 -7.53 -11.98
C ASP A 524 43.10 -6.78 -11.00
N SER A 525 43.59 -7.50 -9.98
CA SER A 525 44.50 -6.96 -8.97
C SER A 525 45.96 -6.85 -9.45
N SER A 526 46.30 -7.47 -10.60
CA SER A 526 47.67 -7.45 -11.14
C SER A 526 47.97 -6.18 -11.95
N ARG A 527 46.93 -5.43 -12.33
CA ARG A 527 47.04 -4.24 -13.18
C ARG A 527 46.07 -3.14 -12.75
N ILE A 528 46.46 -2.43 -11.69
CA ILE A 528 45.79 -1.20 -11.25
C ILE A 528 46.45 -0.02 -11.98
N ASP A 529 45.66 0.79 -12.68
CA ASP A 529 46.17 2.00 -13.31
C ASP A 529 46.08 3.17 -12.32
N VAL A 530 47.20 3.85 -12.05
CA VAL A 530 47.25 5.10 -11.29
C VAL A 530 47.67 6.21 -12.25
N SER A 531 46.82 7.24 -12.39
CA SER A 531 47.09 8.41 -13.22
C SER A 531 47.31 9.63 -12.33
N ARG A 532 48.50 10.21 -12.41
CA ARG A 532 49.00 11.26 -11.52
C ARG A 532 49.21 12.55 -12.30
N GLN A 533 48.65 13.65 -11.84
CA GLN A 533 48.82 14.97 -12.48
C GLN A 533 49.96 15.74 -11.80
N GLN A 534 50.88 16.29 -12.60
CA GLN A 534 52.00 17.09 -12.12
C GLN A 534 52.19 18.34 -12.98
N ILE A 535 52.47 19.48 -12.33
CA ILE A 535 52.80 20.72 -13.02
C ILE A 535 54.31 20.78 -13.23
N VAL A 536 54.74 20.67 -14.49
CA VAL A 536 56.14 20.77 -14.92
C VAL A 536 56.25 21.91 -15.93
N ASP A 537 57.19 22.83 -15.70
CA ASP A 537 57.38 24.04 -16.53
C ASP A 537 56.08 24.81 -16.82
N ASN A 538 55.25 24.95 -15.77
CA ASN A 538 53.95 25.63 -15.81
C ASN A 538 52.89 24.98 -16.72
N ASN A 539 53.12 23.74 -17.19
CA ASN A 539 52.18 22.92 -17.94
C ASN A 539 51.71 21.72 -17.08
N MET A 540 50.43 21.36 -17.21
CA MET A 540 49.88 20.18 -16.55
C MET A 540 50.20 18.93 -17.37
N THR A 541 50.90 17.98 -16.75
CA THR A 541 51.29 16.69 -17.34
C THR A 541 50.64 15.55 -16.57
N THR A 542 50.35 14.44 -17.24
CA THR A 542 49.77 13.24 -16.61
C THR A 542 50.73 12.07 -16.77
N GLU A 543 51.20 11.53 -15.64
CA GLU A 543 51.95 10.28 -15.58
C GLU A 543 50.99 9.11 -15.42
N HIS A 544 51.18 8.03 -16.20
CA HIS A 544 50.41 6.79 -16.07
C HIS A 544 51.30 5.69 -15.52
N ILE A 545 50.96 5.22 -14.32
CA ILE A 545 51.70 4.21 -13.57
C ILE A 545 50.82 2.96 -13.47
N VAL A 546 51.34 1.80 -13.86
CA VAL A 546 50.64 0.51 -13.68
C VAL A 546 51.24 -0.20 -12.48
N VAL A 547 50.40 -0.57 -11.52
CA VAL A 547 50.80 -1.15 -10.24
C VAL A 547 50.21 -2.55 -10.08
N ASP A 548 51.06 -3.55 -9.82
CA ASP A 548 50.64 -4.86 -9.33
C ASP A 548 50.59 -4.81 -7.79
N ILE A 549 49.41 -5.08 -7.21
CA ILE A 549 49.23 -5.03 -5.75
C ILE A 549 49.96 -6.14 -5.00
N ALA A 550 50.39 -7.21 -5.68
CA ALA A 550 51.18 -8.27 -5.08
C ALA A 550 52.63 -7.81 -4.82
N GLU A 551 53.21 -7.05 -5.76
CA GLU A 551 54.60 -6.58 -5.72
C GLU A 551 54.76 -5.22 -5.03
N ALA A 552 53.79 -4.33 -5.16
CA ALA A 552 53.90 -2.91 -4.76
C ALA A 552 52.84 -2.49 -3.71
N LYS A 553 52.68 -3.30 -2.65
CA LYS A 553 51.75 -3.01 -1.52
C LYS A 553 51.99 -1.64 -0.87
N ASP A 554 53.25 -1.21 -0.81
CA ASP A 554 53.65 0.06 -0.19
C ASP A 554 53.63 1.25 -1.18
N PHE A 555 52.96 1.15 -2.33
CA PHE A 555 52.91 2.22 -3.33
C PHE A 555 52.33 3.53 -2.74
N PRO A 556 53.11 4.62 -2.67
CA PRO A 556 52.67 5.88 -2.08
C PRO A 556 51.80 6.67 -3.06
N LEU A 557 50.62 7.07 -2.58
CA LEU A 557 49.73 7.97 -3.32
C LEU A 557 50.17 9.43 -3.16
N GLN A 558 49.68 10.26 -4.05
CA GLN A 558 49.79 11.71 -3.99
C GLN A 558 48.39 12.35 -4.11
N PRO A 559 48.23 13.59 -3.62
CA PRO A 559 47.12 14.46 -3.98
C PRO A 559 46.70 14.35 -5.46
N TYR A 560 45.40 14.28 -5.71
CA TYR A 560 44.81 14.20 -7.07
C TYR A 560 45.14 12.94 -7.90
N ASP A 561 45.72 11.89 -7.31
CA ASP A 561 45.84 10.59 -7.98
C ASP A 561 44.45 10.02 -8.35
N TYR A 562 44.31 9.59 -9.61
CA TYR A 562 43.17 8.84 -10.12
C TYR A 562 43.54 7.36 -10.27
N ILE A 563 42.94 6.51 -9.45
CA ILE A 563 43.15 5.07 -9.39
C ILE A 563 42.00 4.36 -10.10
N PHE A 564 42.30 3.54 -11.12
CA PHE A 564 41.32 2.73 -11.83
C PHE A 564 41.65 1.24 -11.72
N VAL A 565 40.73 0.47 -11.14
CA VAL A 565 40.86 -0.98 -11.02
C VAL A 565 40.08 -1.65 -12.15
N ARG A 566 40.76 -2.39 -13.02
CA ARG A 566 40.13 -3.06 -14.17
C ARG A 566 39.23 -4.22 -13.74
N GLN A 567 38.20 -4.50 -14.52
CA GLN A 567 37.37 -5.70 -14.38
C GLN A 567 37.69 -6.70 -15.49
N ILE A 568 37.82 -7.98 -15.14
CA ILE A 568 37.98 -9.09 -16.07
C ILE A 568 36.64 -9.26 -16.82
N LYS A 569 36.69 -9.14 -18.15
CA LYS A 569 35.53 -9.00 -19.04
C LYS A 569 34.45 -10.07 -18.85
N ASP A 570 34.84 -11.30 -18.53
CA ASP A 570 33.94 -12.47 -18.45
C ASP A 570 33.60 -12.89 -17.01
N ALA A 571 34.07 -12.14 -15.99
CA ALA A 571 33.94 -12.53 -14.59
C ALA A 571 32.62 -12.09 -13.92
N ALA A 572 31.76 -11.35 -14.60
CA ALA A 572 30.57 -10.73 -14.00
C ALA A 572 29.22 -11.36 -14.41
N SER A 573 29.18 -12.15 -15.49
CA SER A 573 27.93 -12.63 -16.09
C SER A 573 27.67 -14.10 -15.75
N PHE A 574 26.97 -14.36 -14.64
CA PHE A 574 26.40 -15.69 -14.36
C PHE A 574 25.21 -15.94 -15.29
N MET A 575 25.50 -16.45 -16.48
CA MET A 575 24.47 -16.80 -17.45
C MET A 575 23.68 -18.03 -16.96
N GLN A 576 22.36 -17.92 -16.97
CA GLN A 576 21.43 -18.94 -16.48
C GLN A 576 20.32 -19.20 -17.49
N VAL A 577 19.86 -20.45 -17.55
CA VAL A 577 18.74 -20.89 -18.39
C VAL A 577 17.81 -21.81 -17.59
N GLU A 578 16.54 -21.84 -17.96
CA GLU A 578 15.54 -22.71 -17.35
C GLU A 578 15.22 -23.90 -18.27
N ILE A 579 15.08 -25.09 -17.72
CA ILE A 579 14.51 -26.25 -18.42
C ILE A 579 13.42 -26.89 -17.57
N SER A 580 12.22 -27.07 -18.14
CA SER A 580 11.04 -27.53 -17.41
C SER A 580 10.16 -28.50 -18.22
N GLY A 581 9.27 -29.21 -17.52
CA GLY A 581 8.41 -30.24 -18.09
C GLY A 581 9.04 -31.63 -18.08
N GLU A 582 8.84 -32.39 -19.15
CA GLU A 582 9.18 -33.82 -19.29
C GLU A 582 10.69 -34.06 -19.55
N VAL A 583 11.51 -33.61 -18.61
CA VAL A 583 12.95 -33.95 -18.46
C VAL A 583 13.18 -34.57 -17.09
N LYS A 584 14.27 -35.34 -16.92
CA LYS A 584 14.50 -36.05 -15.63
C LYS A 584 14.81 -35.11 -14.47
N TYR A 585 15.49 -34.00 -14.74
CA TYR A 585 15.90 -33.01 -13.73
C TYR A 585 15.57 -31.58 -14.21
N PRO A 586 14.29 -31.13 -14.10
CA PRO A 586 13.92 -29.76 -14.41
C PRO A 586 14.51 -28.76 -13.40
N GLY A 587 14.74 -27.52 -13.83
CA GLY A 587 15.25 -26.44 -12.98
C GLY A 587 16.10 -25.42 -13.74
N THR A 588 16.75 -24.54 -12.98
CA THR A 588 17.62 -23.48 -13.52
C THR A 588 19.08 -23.92 -13.55
N TYR A 589 19.71 -23.86 -14.71
CA TYR A 589 21.07 -24.28 -14.96
C TYR A 589 21.97 -23.08 -15.26
N ARG A 590 23.11 -22.98 -14.57
CA ARG A 590 24.20 -22.09 -14.97
C ARG A 590 24.88 -22.63 -16.22
N ILE A 591 25.06 -21.76 -17.21
CA ILE A 591 25.70 -22.09 -18.50
C ILE A 591 27.04 -21.37 -18.67
N LYS A 592 27.92 -21.97 -19.46
CA LYS A 592 29.15 -21.33 -19.97
C LYS A 592 28.87 -20.61 -21.30
N ALA A 593 29.77 -19.72 -21.70
CA ALA A 593 29.71 -19.14 -23.04
C ALA A 593 29.76 -20.22 -24.14
N ASN A 594 28.87 -20.11 -25.12
CA ASN A 594 28.68 -21.06 -26.23
C ASN A 594 28.18 -22.46 -25.84
N GLU A 595 27.55 -22.64 -24.68
CA GLU A 595 26.82 -23.87 -24.36
C GLU A 595 25.57 -24.02 -25.25
N ARG A 596 25.17 -25.26 -25.56
CA ARG A 596 24.06 -25.52 -26.49
C ARG A 596 22.91 -26.32 -25.89
N LEU A 597 21.76 -26.24 -26.55
CA LEU A 597 20.50 -26.87 -26.13
C LEU A 597 20.65 -28.38 -25.82
N ALA A 598 21.40 -29.13 -26.65
CA ALA A 598 21.65 -30.55 -26.41
C ALA A 598 22.48 -30.83 -25.15
N ASP A 599 23.42 -29.95 -24.79
CA ASP A 599 24.25 -30.08 -23.59
C ASP A 599 23.41 -29.81 -22.33
N LEU A 600 22.51 -28.83 -22.38
CA LEU A 600 21.54 -28.55 -21.31
C LEU A 600 20.59 -29.74 -21.07
N ILE A 601 20.02 -30.30 -22.14
CA ILE A 601 19.09 -31.44 -22.05
C ILE A 601 19.82 -32.68 -21.50
N GLU A 602 21.07 -32.94 -21.90
CA GLU A 602 21.90 -34.01 -21.34
C GLU A 602 22.18 -33.80 -19.84
N ARG A 603 22.52 -32.57 -19.43
CA ARG A 603 22.69 -32.19 -18.02
C ARG A 603 21.40 -32.34 -17.20
N ALA A 604 20.23 -32.11 -17.81
CA ALA A 604 18.92 -32.37 -17.23
C ALA A 604 18.53 -33.87 -17.22
N GLY A 605 19.47 -34.78 -17.53
CA GLY A 605 19.29 -36.22 -17.53
C GLY A 605 18.60 -36.78 -18.78
N GLY A 606 18.38 -35.95 -19.80
CA GLY A 606 17.59 -36.26 -20.99
C GLY A 606 16.08 -36.18 -20.76
N TYR A 607 15.34 -36.51 -21.82
CA TYR A 607 13.87 -36.57 -21.82
C TYR A 607 13.33 -37.71 -20.94
N THR A 608 12.07 -37.61 -20.52
CA THR A 608 11.28 -38.74 -20.00
C THR A 608 10.61 -39.52 -21.15
N ASP A 609 10.07 -40.70 -20.84
CA ASP A 609 9.31 -41.53 -21.81
C ASP A 609 7.93 -40.92 -22.20
N HIS A 610 7.55 -39.78 -21.63
CA HIS A 610 6.30 -39.07 -21.91
C HIS A 610 6.51 -37.69 -22.58
N ALA A 611 7.76 -37.36 -22.87
CA ALA A 611 8.17 -36.09 -23.46
C ALA A 611 7.68 -35.90 -24.89
N TYR A 612 6.94 -34.81 -25.12
CA TYR A 612 6.44 -34.47 -26.44
C TYR A 612 7.39 -33.52 -27.16
N LEU A 613 8.38 -34.09 -27.83
CA LEU A 613 9.43 -33.34 -28.52
C LEU A 613 8.88 -32.39 -29.61
N TYR A 614 7.77 -32.75 -30.27
CA TYR A 614 7.10 -31.84 -31.20
C TYR A 614 6.41 -30.66 -30.49
N GLY A 615 5.89 -30.84 -29.27
CA GLY A 615 5.27 -29.76 -28.50
C GLY A 615 6.26 -28.85 -27.77
N ALA A 616 7.57 -29.07 -27.92
CA ALA A 616 8.59 -28.34 -27.20
C ALA A 616 8.55 -26.83 -27.50
N GLN A 617 8.75 -26.02 -26.46
CA GLN A 617 8.64 -24.57 -26.50
C GLN A 617 9.94 -23.97 -26.01
N TYR A 618 10.65 -23.26 -26.89
CA TYR A 618 11.86 -22.53 -26.54
C TYR A 618 11.60 -21.04 -26.61
N PHE A 619 11.98 -20.33 -25.55
CA PHE A 619 11.84 -18.90 -25.38
C PHE A 619 13.23 -18.30 -25.26
N SER A 620 13.62 -17.48 -26.25
CA SER A 620 14.91 -16.79 -26.26
C SER A 620 14.76 -15.35 -25.81
N SER A 621 15.65 -14.90 -24.91
CA SER A 621 15.62 -13.53 -24.39
C SER A 621 15.95 -12.48 -25.46
N ASP A 622 16.79 -12.80 -26.45
CA ASP A 622 17.08 -11.90 -27.57
C ASP A 622 15.99 -11.94 -28.65
N ALA A 623 15.39 -13.11 -28.92
CA ALA A 623 14.20 -13.20 -29.76
C ALA A 623 13.05 -12.35 -29.20
N GLN A 624 12.88 -12.33 -27.87
CA GLN A 624 11.86 -11.50 -27.20
C GLN A 624 12.04 -10.01 -27.51
N LYS A 625 13.27 -9.49 -27.45
CA LYS A 625 13.57 -8.07 -27.75
C LYS A 625 13.23 -7.71 -29.20
N VAL A 626 13.58 -8.59 -30.14
CA VAL A 626 13.30 -8.41 -31.58
C VAL A 626 11.80 -8.48 -31.88
N GLN A 627 11.09 -9.43 -31.25
CA GLN A 627 9.63 -9.56 -31.36
C GLN A 627 8.91 -8.36 -30.73
N GLN A 628 9.34 -7.88 -29.56
CA GLN A 628 8.75 -6.71 -28.90
C GLN A 628 8.91 -5.45 -29.76
N HIS A 629 10.10 -5.24 -30.35
CA HIS A 629 10.30 -4.11 -31.27
C HIS A 629 9.37 -4.18 -32.49
N SER A 630 9.17 -5.40 -33.04
CA SER A 630 8.26 -5.64 -34.17
C SER A 630 6.79 -5.42 -33.78
N LEU A 631 6.39 -5.87 -32.59
CA LEU A 631 5.06 -5.69 -32.02
C LEU A 631 4.74 -4.21 -31.80
N ASN A 632 5.66 -3.46 -31.18
CA ASN A 632 5.51 -2.02 -30.96
C ASN A 632 5.28 -1.29 -32.29
N LYS A 633 6.08 -1.61 -33.31
CA LYS A 633 5.93 -1.05 -34.66
C LYS A 633 4.57 -1.37 -35.29
N LEU A 634 4.06 -2.60 -35.14
CA LEU A 634 2.73 -2.97 -35.64
C LEU A 634 1.62 -2.18 -34.93
N VAL A 635 1.76 -1.90 -33.62
CA VAL A 635 0.80 -1.08 -32.87
C VAL A 635 0.88 0.40 -33.29
N ASP A 636 2.07 0.91 -33.60
CA ASP A 636 2.24 2.26 -34.17
C ASP A 636 1.61 2.36 -35.58
N ASP A 637 1.86 1.38 -36.46
CA ASP A 637 1.24 1.29 -37.79
C ASP A 637 -0.30 1.20 -37.70
N LEU A 638 -0.83 0.47 -36.70
CA LEU A 638 -2.27 0.38 -36.42
C LEU A 638 -2.85 1.74 -36.02
N GLU A 639 -2.20 2.44 -35.09
CA GLU A 639 -2.64 3.75 -34.60
C GLU A 639 -2.68 4.78 -35.74
N ILE A 640 -1.63 4.84 -36.56
CA ILE A 640 -1.55 5.73 -37.73
C ILE A 640 -2.69 5.45 -38.73
N ARG A 641 -2.91 4.18 -39.11
CA ARG A 641 -3.96 3.82 -40.07
C ARG A 641 -5.36 4.11 -39.53
N ALA A 642 -5.61 3.77 -38.27
CA ALA A 642 -6.93 3.91 -37.68
C ALA A 642 -7.30 5.38 -37.39
N GLU A 643 -6.35 6.23 -36.97
CA GLU A 643 -6.56 7.70 -36.91
C GLU A 643 -6.73 8.32 -38.31
N THR A 644 -6.07 7.78 -39.36
CA THR A 644 -6.29 8.22 -40.76
C THR A 644 -7.73 7.95 -41.22
N VAL A 645 -8.22 6.72 -41.03
CA VAL A 645 -9.60 6.34 -41.37
C VAL A 645 -10.61 7.18 -40.60
N LEU A 646 -10.38 7.44 -39.31
CA LEU A 646 -11.26 8.31 -38.52
C LEU A 646 -11.25 9.76 -39.05
N ALA A 647 -10.09 10.29 -39.44
CA ALA A 647 -9.98 11.65 -39.97
C ALA A 647 -10.74 11.83 -41.29
N GLU A 648 -10.71 10.84 -42.18
CA GLU A 648 -11.52 10.84 -43.42
C GLU A 648 -13.02 10.92 -43.11
N HIS A 649 -13.49 10.14 -42.13
CA HIS A 649 -14.91 10.12 -41.75
C HIS A 649 -15.37 11.42 -41.07
N VAL A 650 -14.51 12.08 -40.28
CA VAL A 650 -14.80 13.41 -39.72
C VAL A 650 -15.00 14.45 -40.83
N GLN A 651 -14.28 14.35 -41.95
CA GLN A 651 -14.43 15.29 -43.07
C GLN A 651 -15.71 15.08 -43.89
N THR A 652 -16.27 13.87 -43.89
CA THR A 652 -17.52 13.54 -44.60
C THR A 652 -18.79 13.69 -43.75
N ALA A 653 -18.67 13.61 -42.41
CA ALA A 653 -19.80 13.69 -41.49
C ALA A 653 -20.49 15.07 -41.56
N SER A 654 -21.81 15.07 -41.74
CA SER A 654 -22.61 16.29 -41.91
C SER A 654 -23.63 16.51 -40.79
N ASP A 655 -23.93 15.49 -39.97
CA ASP A 655 -24.81 15.60 -38.80
C ASP A 655 -24.03 15.51 -37.47
N SER A 656 -24.47 16.29 -36.49
CA SER A 656 -24.14 16.19 -35.06
C SER A 656 -24.24 14.78 -34.46
N ALA A 657 -25.12 13.93 -34.99
CA ALA A 657 -25.24 12.53 -34.58
C ALA A 657 -24.08 11.66 -35.09
N GLU A 658 -23.64 11.88 -36.32
CA GLU A 658 -22.50 11.18 -36.93
C GLU A 658 -21.19 11.55 -36.23
N ILE A 659 -20.98 12.84 -35.95
CA ILE A 659 -19.78 13.33 -35.24
C ILE A 659 -19.64 12.65 -33.87
N LYS A 660 -20.73 12.51 -33.10
CA LYS A 660 -20.72 11.81 -31.81
C LYS A 660 -20.41 10.32 -31.93
N ALA A 661 -20.86 9.66 -33.00
CA ALA A 661 -20.52 8.26 -33.26
C ALA A 661 -19.03 8.10 -33.59
N VAL A 662 -18.45 9.02 -34.37
CA VAL A 662 -17.01 9.03 -34.71
C VAL A 662 -16.15 9.31 -33.46
N GLU A 663 -16.56 10.23 -32.58
CA GLU A 663 -15.88 10.48 -31.29
C GLU A 663 -15.93 9.25 -30.36
N ALA A 664 -17.07 8.58 -30.25
CA ALA A 664 -17.21 7.35 -29.46
C ALA A 664 -16.30 6.23 -29.99
N ASN A 665 -16.27 6.05 -31.32
CA ASN A 665 -15.38 5.10 -31.98
C ASN A 665 -13.90 5.42 -31.74
N ARG A 666 -13.50 6.69 -31.74
CA ARG A 666 -12.14 7.12 -31.41
C ARG A 666 -11.74 6.77 -29.98
N GLY A 667 -12.67 6.91 -29.03
CA GLY A 667 -12.47 6.49 -27.64
C GLY A 667 -12.26 4.97 -27.51
N ALA A 668 -13.09 4.17 -28.19
CA ALA A 668 -12.95 2.72 -28.21
C ALA A 668 -11.62 2.26 -28.84
N LEU A 669 -11.22 2.86 -29.96
CA LEU A 669 -9.95 2.59 -30.64
C LEU A 669 -8.74 2.88 -29.75
N ARG A 670 -8.72 4.03 -29.05
CA ARG A 670 -7.62 4.37 -28.11
C ARG A 670 -7.52 3.37 -26.98
N ASN A 671 -8.64 2.89 -26.45
CA ASN A 671 -8.64 1.84 -25.43
C ASN A 671 -8.09 0.51 -25.97
N LEU A 672 -8.37 0.17 -27.24
CA LEU A 672 -7.77 -1.00 -27.89
C LEU A 672 -6.25 -0.84 -28.06
N ILE A 673 -5.78 0.29 -28.62
CA ILE A 673 -4.34 0.56 -28.80
C ILE A 673 -3.60 0.51 -27.46
N THR A 674 -4.15 1.12 -26.40
CA THR A 674 -3.57 1.07 -25.04
C THR A 674 -3.44 -0.37 -24.53
N ARG A 675 -4.45 -1.24 -24.77
CA ARG A 675 -4.35 -2.67 -24.42
C ARG A 675 -3.27 -3.38 -25.23
N LEU A 676 -3.17 -3.10 -26.53
CA LEU A 676 -2.18 -3.71 -27.42
C LEU A 676 -0.74 -3.28 -27.09
N ARG A 677 -0.52 -2.02 -26.65
CA ARG A 677 0.79 -1.55 -26.13
C ARG A 677 1.21 -2.23 -24.82
N GLY A 678 0.26 -2.80 -24.08
CA GLY A 678 0.51 -3.59 -22.86
C GLY A 678 0.79 -5.07 -23.11
N ILE A 679 0.86 -5.52 -24.37
CA ILE A 679 1.20 -6.91 -24.70
C ILE A 679 2.72 -7.04 -24.76
N GLU A 680 3.26 -7.97 -23.97
CA GLU A 680 4.65 -8.38 -24.05
C GLU A 680 4.81 -9.50 -25.09
N ALA A 681 5.88 -9.43 -25.88
CA ALA A 681 6.30 -10.52 -26.75
C ALA A 681 6.75 -11.72 -25.89
N SER A 682 6.41 -12.93 -26.33
CA SER A 682 6.75 -14.15 -25.60
C SER A 682 8.22 -14.56 -25.72
N GLY A 683 8.92 -14.13 -26.77
CA GLY A 683 10.27 -14.62 -27.10
C GLY A 683 10.27 -16.03 -27.69
N ARG A 684 9.11 -16.58 -28.03
CA ARG A 684 8.97 -17.95 -28.52
C ARG A 684 9.63 -18.10 -29.90
N VAL A 685 10.45 -19.14 -30.05
CA VAL A 685 11.11 -19.52 -31.30
C VAL A 685 10.64 -20.93 -31.67
N SER A 686 10.22 -21.15 -32.92
CA SER A 686 9.91 -22.51 -33.40
C SER A 686 11.19 -23.33 -33.44
N ILE A 687 11.17 -24.47 -32.76
CA ILE A 687 12.23 -25.48 -32.79
C ILE A 687 11.63 -26.85 -33.03
N GLN A 688 12.39 -27.74 -33.65
CA GLN A 688 12.04 -29.15 -33.77
C GLN A 688 13.03 -29.97 -32.95
N LEU A 689 12.63 -30.38 -31.74
CA LEU A 689 13.43 -31.32 -30.96
C LEU A 689 13.34 -32.73 -31.57
N ALA A 690 14.47 -33.43 -31.48
CA ALA A 690 14.63 -34.83 -31.81
C ALA A 690 15.34 -35.53 -30.63
N ASP A 691 15.68 -36.82 -30.79
CA ASP A 691 16.60 -37.48 -29.88
C ASP A 691 17.94 -36.71 -29.77
N LEU A 692 18.69 -36.92 -28.68
CA LEU A 692 19.90 -36.16 -28.40
C LEU A 692 21.00 -36.29 -29.48
N GLN A 693 21.04 -37.38 -30.24
CA GLN A 693 22.05 -37.54 -31.30
C GLN A 693 21.66 -36.73 -32.54
N THR A 694 20.43 -36.93 -33.03
CA THR A 694 19.87 -36.16 -34.14
C THR A 694 19.83 -34.66 -33.82
N LEU A 695 19.51 -34.28 -32.58
CA LEU A 695 19.51 -32.89 -32.15
C LEU A 695 20.92 -32.28 -32.26
N ARG A 696 21.99 -32.96 -31.83
CA ARG A 696 23.35 -32.41 -31.84
C ARG A 696 23.84 -32.01 -33.24
N GLU A 697 23.41 -32.74 -34.27
CA GLU A 697 23.74 -32.49 -35.68
C GLU A 697 22.74 -31.55 -36.38
N SER A 698 21.63 -31.21 -35.72
CA SER A 698 20.54 -30.40 -36.25
C SER A 698 20.80 -28.88 -36.12
N PRO A 699 20.31 -28.04 -37.05
CA PRO A 699 20.29 -26.58 -36.87
C PRO A 699 19.51 -26.13 -35.63
N PHE A 700 18.65 -26.98 -35.05
CA PHE A 700 17.91 -26.69 -33.82
C PHE A 700 18.74 -26.86 -32.53
N ASN A 701 20.02 -27.24 -32.62
CA ASN A 701 20.95 -27.23 -31.48
C ASN A 701 21.45 -25.81 -31.16
N LEU A 702 20.53 -24.94 -30.76
CA LEU A 702 20.78 -23.52 -30.55
C LEU A 702 21.83 -23.27 -29.47
N VAL A 703 22.58 -22.17 -29.61
CA VAL A 703 23.45 -21.65 -28.55
C VAL A 703 22.56 -20.97 -27.52
N LEU A 704 22.82 -21.24 -26.24
CA LEU A 704 22.04 -20.76 -25.13
C LEU A 704 22.54 -19.38 -24.66
N GLU A 705 21.59 -18.50 -24.39
CA GLU A 705 21.82 -17.15 -23.87
C GLU A 705 21.21 -16.98 -22.47
N ASN A 706 21.59 -15.92 -21.77
CA ASN A 706 21.12 -15.67 -20.41
C ASN A 706 19.63 -15.31 -20.39
N GLY A 707 18.85 -16.06 -19.62
CA GLY A 707 17.39 -15.90 -19.49
C GLY A 707 16.59 -16.78 -20.45
N ASP A 708 17.24 -17.60 -21.28
CA ASP A 708 16.54 -18.54 -22.15
C ASP A 708 15.80 -19.62 -21.36
N ARG A 709 14.67 -20.09 -21.89
CA ARG A 709 13.84 -21.13 -21.26
C ARG A 709 13.42 -22.19 -22.28
N LEU A 710 13.54 -23.46 -21.89
CA LEU A 710 13.03 -24.60 -22.65
C LEU A 710 11.95 -25.33 -21.84
N HIS A 711 10.74 -25.41 -22.37
CA HIS A 711 9.66 -26.20 -21.81
C HIS A 711 9.32 -27.38 -22.73
N ILE A 712 9.33 -28.61 -22.19
CA ILE A 712 8.97 -29.83 -22.92
C ILE A 712 7.67 -30.38 -22.34
N PRO A 713 6.51 -30.21 -22.99
CA PRO A 713 5.25 -30.68 -22.43
C PRO A 713 5.12 -32.20 -22.51
N LYS A 714 4.16 -32.73 -21.74
CA LYS A 714 3.69 -34.11 -21.88
C LYS A 714 2.92 -34.29 -23.20
N GLN A 715 3.03 -35.49 -23.78
CA GLN A 715 2.27 -35.82 -24.98
C GLN A 715 0.76 -35.77 -24.71
N MET A 716 0.08 -34.89 -25.45
CA MET A 716 -1.37 -34.78 -25.46
C MET A 716 -1.95 -35.90 -26.35
N GLU A 717 -3.22 -36.25 -26.12
CA GLU A 717 -3.96 -37.24 -26.93
C GLU A 717 -5.12 -36.60 -27.70
N PHE A 718 -5.19 -35.27 -27.76
CA PHE A 718 -6.30 -34.53 -28.36
C PHE A 718 -5.85 -33.37 -29.24
N VAL A 719 -6.77 -32.90 -30.07
CA VAL A 719 -6.70 -31.69 -30.91
C VAL A 719 -7.88 -30.80 -30.51
N SER A 720 -7.70 -29.48 -30.45
CA SER A 720 -8.76 -28.55 -30.07
C SER A 720 -9.34 -27.80 -31.28
N ALA A 721 -10.64 -27.50 -31.25
CA ALA A 721 -11.26 -26.53 -32.17
C ALA A 721 -11.98 -25.45 -31.35
N VAL A 722 -11.61 -24.19 -31.55
CA VAL A 722 -12.06 -23.05 -30.74
C VAL A 722 -12.49 -21.85 -31.61
N GLY A 723 -13.28 -20.97 -31.01
CA GLY A 723 -13.84 -19.79 -31.67
C GLY A 723 -15.22 -20.06 -32.27
N ALA A 724 -15.48 -19.49 -33.45
CA ALA A 724 -16.77 -19.48 -34.14
C ALA A 724 -17.12 -20.82 -34.81
N VAL A 725 -17.21 -21.89 -34.03
CA VAL A 725 -17.71 -23.22 -34.44
C VAL A 725 -18.95 -23.59 -33.64
N TYR A 726 -19.81 -24.46 -34.16
CA TYR A 726 -21.06 -24.82 -33.46
C TYR A 726 -20.84 -25.56 -32.13
N ASN A 727 -19.71 -26.25 -31.97
CA ASN A 727 -19.34 -26.99 -30.76
C ASN A 727 -17.83 -26.86 -30.48
N PRO A 728 -17.37 -25.76 -29.85
CA PRO A 728 -15.97 -25.56 -29.48
C PRO A 728 -15.55 -26.60 -28.42
N ASN A 729 -14.59 -27.47 -28.74
CA ASN A 729 -14.23 -28.60 -27.87
C ASN A 729 -12.84 -29.19 -28.23
N SER A 730 -12.33 -30.08 -27.38
CA SER A 730 -11.17 -30.92 -27.63
C SER A 730 -11.61 -32.32 -28.08
N PHE A 731 -11.02 -32.81 -29.16
CA PHE A 731 -11.34 -34.09 -29.79
C PHE A 731 -10.15 -35.04 -29.72
N LEU A 732 -10.39 -36.32 -29.43
CA LEU A 732 -9.35 -37.35 -29.43
C LEU A 732 -8.61 -37.36 -30.77
N TYR A 733 -7.28 -37.38 -30.70
CA TYR A 733 -6.40 -37.37 -31.86
C TYR A 733 -6.51 -38.65 -32.68
N GLN A 734 -6.54 -38.50 -34.00
CA GLN A 734 -6.52 -39.57 -34.99
C GLN A 734 -5.54 -39.19 -36.11
N SER A 735 -4.62 -40.09 -36.45
CA SER A 735 -3.48 -39.85 -37.36
C SER A 735 -3.85 -39.56 -38.82
N ASP A 736 -5.05 -39.96 -39.22
CA ASP A 736 -5.55 -39.80 -40.59
C ASP A 736 -6.48 -38.59 -40.77
N PHE A 737 -6.74 -37.85 -39.70
CA PHE A 737 -7.68 -36.73 -39.70
C PHE A 737 -6.98 -35.41 -40.02
N ALA A 738 -7.58 -34.65 -40.94
CA ALA A 738 -7.17 -33.30 -41.32
C ALA A 738 -8.07 -32.23 -40.66
N VAL A 739 -7.76 -30.95 -40.88
CA VAL A 739 -8.53 -29.80 -40.38
C VAL A 739 -10.03 -29.97 -40.61
N LYS A 740 -10.45 -30.34 -41.84
CA LYS A 740 -11.86 -30.53 -42.20
C LYS A 740 -12.59 -31.58 -41.34
N ASP A 741 -11.91 -32.63 -40.92
CA ASP A 741 -12.52 -33.75 -40.19
C ASP A 741 -12.80 -33.37 -38.73
N TYR A 742 -11.87 -32.63 -38.10
CA TYR A 742 -12.07 -32.06 -36.76
C TYR A 742 -13.04 -30.89 -36.78
N LEU A 743 -12.95 -30.00 -37.78
CA LEU A 743 -13.89 -28.89 -37.96
C LEU A 743 -15.31 -29.39 -38.18
N GLY A 744 -15.49 -30.45 -38.98
CA GLY A 744 -16.77 -31.16 -39.13
C GLY A 744 -17.29 -31.77 -37.82
N ARG A 745 -16.42 -32.32 -36.97
CA ARG A 745 -16.77 -32.78 -35.62
C ARG A 745 -17.15 -31.66 -34.65
N ALA A 746 -16.59 -30.46 -34.82
CA ALA A 746 -17.02 -29.24 -34.15
C ALA A 746 -18.35 -28.67 -34.73
N GLY A 747 -19.00 -29.39 -35.65
CA GLY A 747 -20.24 -28.98 -36.30
C GLY A 747 -20.05 -28.02 -37.49
N GLY A 748 -18.81 -27.74 -37.86
CA GLY A 748 -18.43 -26.74 -38.87
C GLY A 748 -18.37 -25.30 -38.33
N PRO A 749 -17.95 -24.34 -39.17
CA PRO A 749 -18.00 -22.91 -38.85
C PRO A 749 -19.43 -22.44 -38.56
N ALA A 750 -19.57 -21.61 -37.53
CA ALA A 750 -20.82 -20.96 -37.17
C ALA A 750 -21.19 -19.86 -38.19
N LYS A 751 -22.45 -19.39 -38.18
CA LYS A 751 -22.92 -18.36 -39.16
C LYS A 751 -22.13 -17.05 -39.11
N ASN A 752 -21.56 -16.71 -37.95
CA ASN A 752 -20.71 -15.56 -37.69
C ASN A 752 -19.21 -15.87 -37.82
N ALA A 753 -18.79 -17.01 -38.37
CA ALA A 753 -17.38 -17.35 -38.52
C ALA A 753 -16.70 -16.63 -39.69
N ASP A 754 -15.45 -16.21 -39.54
CA ASP A 754 -14.61 -15.75 -40.65
C ASP A 754 -13.67 -16.85 -41.14
N GLU A 755 -14.18 -17.66 -42.06
CA GLU A 755 -13.50 -18.83 -42.63
C GLU A 755 -12.18 -18.48 -43.36
N ASN A 756 -12.02 -17.25 -43.85
CA ASN A 756 -10.82 -16.84 -44.57
C ASN A 756 -9.61 -16.69 -43.65
N TYR A 757 -9.84 -16.29 -42.40
CA TYR A 757 -8.80 -16.12 -41.38
C TYR A 757 -8.74 -17.30 -40.40
N THR A 758 -9.38 -18.44 -40.71
CA THR A 758 -9.15 -19.69 -39.96
C THR A 758 -7.67 -20.07 -40.01
N TYR A 759 -7.13 -20.48 -38.87
CA TYR A 759 -5.75 -20.95 -38.76
C TYR A 759 -5.60 -22.11 -37.78
N VAL A 760 -4.52 -22.85 -37.94
CA VAL A 760 -4.06 -23.88 -37.01
C VAL A 760 -2.87 -23.33 -36.25
N LEU A 761 -3.01 -23.20 -34.93
CA LEU A 761 -1.87 -23.06 -34.02
C LEU A 761 -1.33 -24.45 -33.73
N LYS A 762 -0.13 -24.75 -34.23
CA LYS A 762 0.56 -26.01 -34.03
C LYS A 762 1.10 -26.14 -32.60
N ALA A 763 1.25 -27.36 -32.09
CA ALA A 763 1.79 -27.59 -30.75
C ALA A 763 3.21 -26.99 -30.54
N ASN A 764 4.07 -27.04 -31.58
CA ASN A 764 5.40 -26.40 -31.58
C ASN A 764 5.32 -24.85 -31.54
N GLY A 765 4.18 -24.26 -31.89
CA GLY A 765 3.94 -22.82 -31.91
C GLY A 765 3.91 -22.20 -33.32
N GLU A 766 4.05 -23.01 -34.36
CA GLU A 766 3.89 -22.55 -35.75
C GLU A 766 2.42 -22.26 -36.06
N VAL A 767 2.18 -21.37 -37.02
CA VAL A 767 0.83 -21.01 -37.46
C VAL A 767 0.70 -21.34 -38.95
N ALA A 768 -0.25 -22.20 -39.28
CA ALA A 768 -0.69 -22.43 -40.66
C ALA A 768 -2.05 -21.74 -40.86
N SER A 769 -2.22 -20.91 -41.89
CA SER A 769 -3.43 -20.11 -42.08
C SER A 769 -4.05 -20.32 -43.46
N ASN A 770 -5.38 -20.37 -43.52
CA ASN A 770 -6.16 -20.45 -44.74
C ASN A 770 -5.92 -19.24 -45.67
N ALA A 771 -5.61 -18.07 -45.10
CA ALA A 771 -5.35 -16.83 -45.84
C ALA A 771 -4.04 -16.86 -46.67
N GLN A 772 -3.14 -17.81 -46.43
CA GLN A 772 -1.82 -17.90 -47.09
C GLN A 772 -1.75 -19.08 -48.07
N GLN A 773 -2.51 -19.00 -49.17
CA GLN A 773 -2.34 -19.94 -50.30
C GLN A 773 -0.98 -19.71 -50.99
N GLY A 774 -0.07 -20.65 -50.81
CA GLY A 774 1.28 -20.65 -51.39
C GLY A 774 1.63 -21.99 -52.04
N MET A 775 2.61 -21.98 -52.96
CA MET A 775 2.97 -23.06 -53.89
C MET A 775 3.37 -24.43 -53.26
N PHE A 776 3.31 -24.57 -51.94
CA PHE A 776 3.69 -25.76 -51.18
C PHE A 776 2.56 -26.40 -50.35
N PHE A 777 1.41 -25.72 -50.17
CA PHE A 777 0.27 -26.24 -49.40
C PHE A 777 -0.96 -26.29 -50.29
N ASN A 778 -1.36 -27.50 -50.71
CA ASN A 778 -2.37 -27.68 -51.75
C ASN A 778 -3.83 -27.65 -51.28
N ASP A 779 -4.10 -27.76 -49.97
CA ASP A 779 -5.39 -27.39 -49.37
C ASP A 779 -5.23 -27.23 -47.85
N PHE A 780 -5.74 -26.13 -47.27
CA PHE A 780 -5.70 -25.90 -45.82
C PHE A 780 -6.56 -26.92 -45.06
N GLU A 781 -7.70 -27.27 -45.64
CA GLU A 781 -8.65 -28.27 -45.12
C GLU A 781 -8.07 -29.70 -45.05
N ASP A 782 -7.09 -30.00 -45.91
CA ASP A 782 -6.36 -31.29 -45.97
C ASP A 782 -5.10 -31.33 -45.08
N LEU A 783 -4.80 -30.23 -44.36
CA LEU A 783 -3.67 -30.19 -43.44
C LEU A 783 -3.87 -31.18 -42.29
N ARG A 784 -3.00 -32.19 -42.22
CA ARG A 784 -2.96 -33.13 -41.09
C ARG A 784 -2.54 -32.42 -39.81
N LEU A 785 -3.22 -32.78 -38.72
CA LEU A 785 -2.92 -32.25 -37.39
C LEU A 785 -2.05 -33.24 -36.61
N MET A 786 -1.41 -32.71 -35.57
CA MET A 786 -0.68 -33.45 -34.55
C MET A 786 -1.32 -33.20 -33.18
N PRO A 787 -1.10 -34.07 -32.17
CA PRO A 787 -1.64 -33.86 -30.84
C PRO A 787 -1.23 -32.48 -30.27
N GLY A 788 -2.16 -31.80 -29.60
CA GLY A 788 -1.98 -30.45 -29.08
C GLY A 788 -2.16 -29.33 -30.12
N ASP A 789 -2.31 -29.64 -31.41
CA ASP A 789 -2.71 -28.63 -32.40
C ASP A 789 -4.10 -28.07 -32.07
N THR A 790 -4.30 -26.78 -32.37
CA THR A 790 -5.57 -26.07 -32.14
C THR A 790 -6.02 -25.38 -33.42
N ILE A 791 -7.20 -25.74 -33.91
CA ILE A 791 -7.91 -25.00 -34.97
C ILE A 791 -8.59 -23.79 -34.32
N VAL A 792 -8.27 -22.59 -34.78
CA VAL A 792 -8.90 -21.33 -34.37
C VAL A 792 -9.72 -20.79 -35.53
N VAL A 793 -11.03 -20.65 -35.32
CA VAL A 793 -11.96 -20.05 -36.28
C VAL A 793 -12.40 -18.68 -35.72
N PRO A 794 -11.93 -17.55 -36.25
CA PRO A 794 -12.33 -16.23 -35.75
C PRO A 794 -13.81 -15.93 -35.98
N GLU A 795 -14.38 -15.00 -35.19
CA GLU A 795 -15.66 -14.38 -35.52
C GLU A 795 -15.50 -13.26 -36.55
N LYS A 796 -16.50 -13.11 -37.44
CA LYS A 796 -16.67 -11.93 -38.28
C LYS A 796 -16.96 -10.73 -37.39
N LEU A 797 -16.15 -9.68 -37.53
CA LEU A 797 -16.25 -8.43 -36.78
C LEU A 797 -17.41 -7.53 -37.26
N ASP A 798 -18.60 -8.11 -37.47
CA ASP A 798 -19.82 -7.45 -37.97
C ASP A 798 -20.50 -6.54 -36.91
N ARG A 799 -20.01 -6.55 -35.65
CA ARG A 799 -20.70 -5.95 -34.49
C ARG A 799 -20.04 -4.73 -33.86
N ILE A 800 -18.82 -4.38 -34.25
CA ILE A 800 -18.30 -3.05 -33.98
C ILE A 800 -18.84 -2.15 -35.10
N PRO A 801 -19.38 -0.93 -34.83
CA PRO A 801 -19.75 0.04 -35.87
C PRO A 801 -18.48 0.63 -36.51
N VAL A 802 -17.84 -0.26 -37.26
CA VAL A 802 -16.47 -0.22 -37.80
C VAL A 802 -16.58 -0.45 -39.31
N LEU A 803 -17.62 0.14 -39.90
CA LEU A 803 -17.84 0.28 -41.32
C LEU A 803 -17.12 1.58 -41.76
N MET A 804 -15.80 1.63 -41.88
CA MET A 804 -14.91 0.58 -42.41
C MET A 804 -13.54 0.48 -41.69
N LEU A 805 -13.28 -0.57 -40.89
CA LEU A 805 -11.91 -1.06 -40.74
C LEU A 805 -11.52 -1.70 -42.06
N SER A 806 -10.57 -1.07 -42.75
CA SER A 806 -10.01 -1.62 -43.97
C SER A 806 -9.36 -2.98 -43.70
N ARG A 807 -9.25 -3.80 -44.75
CA ARG A 807 -8.48 -5.05 -44.74
C ARG A 807 -7.08 -4.86 -44.12
N ASP A 808 -6.47 -3.72 -44.40
CA ASP A 808 -5.17 -3.29 -43.87
C ASP A 808 -5.08 -3.20 -42.34
N ILE A 809 -6.19 -2.99 -41.63
CA ILE A 809 -6.23 -2.97 -40.16
C ILE A 809 -6.47 -4.38 -39.61
N ALA A 810 -7.35 -5.17 -40.23
CA ALA A 810 -7.51 -6.58 -39.91
C ALA A 810 -6.19 -7.35 -40.07
N ASP A 811 -5.45 -7.09 -41.16
CA ASP A 811 -4.13 -7.66 -41.43
C ASP A 811 -3.08 -7.27 -40.36
N ILE A 812 -3.17 -6.08 -39.76
CA ILE A 812 -2.27 -5.70 -38.66
C ILE A 812 -2.67 -6.38 -37.35
N LEU A 813 -3.97 -6.41 -37.01
CA LEU A 813 -4.45 -7.10 -35.81
C LEU A 813 -4.10 -8.60 -35.84
N PHE A 814 -4.19 -9.23 -37.01
CA PHE A 814 -3.73 -10.61 -37.24
C PHE A 814 -2.20 -10.77 -37.07
N LYS A 815 -1.40 -9.82 -37.58
CA LYS A 815 0.06 -9.80 -37.36
C LYS A 815 0.43 -9.59 -35.89
N ILE A 816 -0.34 -8.79 -35.16
CA ILE A 816 -0.17 -8.59 -33.72
C ILE A 816 -0.48 -9.89 -32.96
N ALA A 817 -1.60 -10.56 -33.27
CA ALA A 817 -1.97 -11.85 -32.69
C ALA A 817 -0.84 -12.89 -32.82
N THR A 818 -0.38 -13.07 -34.06
CA THR A 818 0.64 -14.05 -34.42
C THR A 818 2.03 -13.70 -33.87
N THR A 819 2.40 -12.41 -33.81
CA THR A 819 3.67 -11.95 -33.21
C THR A 819 3.68 -12.09 -31.68
N ALA A 820 2.55 -11.81 -31.01
CA ALA A 820 2.41 -11.97 -29.58
C ALA A 820 2.34 -13.44 -29.13
N GLY A 821 1.95 -14.35 -30.04
CA GLY A 821 1.63 -15.74 -29.72
C GLY A 821 0.32 -15.89 -28.94
N VAL A 822 -0.54 -14.86 -28.96
CA VAL A 822 -1.84 -14.84 -28.27
C VAL A 822 -2.91 -15.27 -29.27
N ALA A 823 -3.63 -16.34 -28.94
CA ALA A 823 -4.89 -16.65 -29.60
C ALA A 823 -5.90 -15.54 -29.25
N LEU A 824 -6.05 -14.55 -30.15
CA LEU A 824 -7.02 -13.47 -29.98
C LEU A 824 -8.45 -14.01 -30.08
N ALA A 825 -8.99 -14.43 -28.94
CA ALA A 825 -10.43 -14.36 -28.68
C ALA A 825 -10.77 -12.90 -28.34
N LEU A 826 -10.95 -12.08 -29.38
CA LEU A 826 -11.46 -10.71 -29.32
C LEU A 826 -12.92 -10.66 -29.81
#